data_AF-A0A7G9LZ96-F1
#
_entry.id   AF-A0A7G9LZ96-F1
#
_cell.length_a   1.000
_cell.length_b   1.000
_cell.length_c   1.000
_cell.angle_alpha   90.00
_cell.angle_beta   90.00
_cell.angle_gamma   90.00
#
_symmetry.space_group_name_H-M   'P 1'
#
loop_
_entity.id
_entity.type
_entity.pdbx_description
1 polymer ?
#
loop_
_entity_poly.entity_id
_entity_poly.type
_entity_poly.pdbx_seq_one_letter_code
_entity_poly.pdbx_strand_id
1 'polypeptide(L)'
;MKLIKIEAHGFKSFAEPIVLRFDGGVAGIIGPNGSGKSNINDAIKWVLGEQSSKEMRGDTMQDLIFAGSKTVKPMDFAKVTLTFDNKGADNSIDSDTVEITRMIERGKGMNSYFLNGQPCRYKDIKSIAMETGIGKSSLAIISQGTVSDIAESSDDDRRGIFEEAAGVSKFKFKKTESLRLLESTSNSLKQLEPTINELEKQLVPLRKQAEKALIYRDKAKALKEVEVAFLAHEIRKYEKLYDELSEELNGVEETKNNYETQIGKIKTQINEKNLEKRTVDNEIASLRGKLGSIKEKLDAITVTLARENERLNLIASGELAVNDEEKTRAYALKVLELEQNISYTKQSLEIINNTVAQEQNLLSETSSKVNKLRFEVQAAINKRTEVNTNLQILLETKNKRTNLFKGTKTILENKSHFRGFKGLVRDLIHVQPDYIRAIETILSNASQHIVVDIPNTAVKAVEFLKKNNGGRATFIPLTSIKEKFVRDDYLLVASNHVGFIGIASDLVEFDPQYEVLAKFLLGNVVVVDNIDAANQISNILERKYMVVTLDGDVIRVGGVIVGGTAQDTDNIIGLDDKIKKLQDVIPGLNSIIQNNEALITKYETEISRINTSLQEHIYEQRITGSQISRTEQELIEYKSKADINNQNSENQGSPSSMNARRNELFNDYKILKNELTIKSQIKEALDAELYHLNETWQQTQTNLNELNNSFTNKIGLHKTAENKLANYRERLSSHYNFTVEYAEQNFKLNMPPEKASEYVAELREQINELGNVNHESIEQLELVETRYDRYVADRDELQEAYNLLMQGIAELDKIIITRMTNVVNDVNDQFSNVFRSMFGGGSAEVKFVDPNNVLESGITIYAQPPGKSVKNLRLFSGGEKALIAISLLFAILRARPLPLCILDEVEAALDEANVIRYAEYLQELKKQTQFLVITHRTGTMTRLDALFGATMQTRGVTSFFSVQHKDAEKYIQEPETN
;
A
#
# COMPACT_ATOMS: atom_id res chain seq x y z
N MET A 1 7.78 -73.75 -35.18
CA MET A 1 9.11 -73.14 -35.29
C MET A 1 10.16 -74.25 -35.39
N LYS A 2 10.98 -74.38 -36.43
CA LYS A 2 12.01 -75.45 -36.54
C LYS A 2 13.39 -74.84 -36.73
N LEU A 3 14.44 -75.39 -36.12
CA LEU A 3 15.79 -74.86 -36.28
C LEU A 3 16.34 -75.27 -37.66
N ILE A 4 16.64 -74.30 -38.53
CA ILE A 4 17.19 -74.55 -39.87
C ILE A 4 18.70 -74.34 -39.90
N LYS A 5 19.20 -73.33 -39.17
CA LYS A 5 20.60 -72.90 -39.29
C LYS A 5 21.16 -72.43 -37.95
N ILE A 6 22.38 -72.86 -37.64
CA ILE A 6 23.20 -72.31 -36.55
C ILE A 6 24.47 -71.72 -37.17
N GLU A 7 24.76 -70.47 -36.83
CA GLU A 7 25.99 -69.80 -37.18
C GLU A 7 26.69 -69.35 -35.90
N ALA A 8 27.97 -69.72 -35.71
CA ALA A 8 28.74 -69.28 -34.56
C ALA A 8 30.15 -68.87 -34.98
N HIS A 9 30.64 -67.77 -34.42
CA HIS A 9 31.96 -67.22 -34.75
C HIS A 9 32.57 -66.57 -33.50
N GLY A 10 33.82 -66.91 -33.22
CA GLY A 10 34.55 -66.45 -32.03
C GLY A 10 34.00 -67.00 -30.71
N PHE A 11 33.13 -68.02 -30.75
CA PHE A 11 32.48 -68.59 -29.57
C PHE A 11 33.21 -69.84 -29.10
N LYS A 12 33.75 -69.84 -27.87
CA LYS A 12 34.54 -70.93 -27.29
C LYS A 12 35.54 -71.49 -28.29
N SER A 13 35.44 -72.76 -28.71
CA SER A 13 36.37 -73.39 -29.67
C SER A 13 36.12 -73.04 -31.14
N PHE A 14 35.12 -72.22 -31.48
CA PHE A 14 34.75 -71.84 -32.84
C PHE A 14 35.49 -70.56 -33.27
N ALA A 15 36.80 -70.67 -33.49
CA ALA A 15 37.64 -69.55 -33.94
C ALA A 15 37.25 -69.07 -35.35
N GLU A 16 37.02 -70.01 -36.26
CA GLU A 16 36.50 -69.76 -37.60
C GLU A 16 34.96 -69.84 -37.61
N PRO A 17 34.28 -69.14 -38.54
CA PRO A 17 32.83 -69.17 -38.62
C PRO A 17 32.33 -70.58 -38.95
N ILE A 18 31.54 -71.16 -38.05
CA ILE A 18 30.87 -72.44 -38.27
C ILE A 18 29.43 -72.20 -38.75
N VAL A 19 28.99 -72.99 -39.73
CA VAL A 19 27.60 -72.97 -40.22
C VAL A 19 27.08 -74.40 -40.28
N LEU A 20 26.06 -74.69 -39.47
CA LEU A 20 25.36 -75.97 -39.48
C LEU A 20 23.95 -75.78 -40.02
N ARG A 21 23.56 -76.62 -40.99
CA ARG A 21 22.24 -76.60 -41.61
C ARG A 21 21.49 -77.88 -41.26
N PHE A 22 20.25 -77.74 -40.84
CA PHE A 22 19.38 -78.83 -40.43
C PHE A 22 18.16 -78.87 -41.34
N ASP A 23 17.79 -80.07 -41.77
CA ASP A 23 16.65 -80.39 -42.63
C ASP A 23 15.45 -80.96 -41.86
N GLY A 24 15.57 -81.07 -40.53
CA GLY A 24 14.57 -81.65 -39.63
C GLY A 24 14.91 -83.09 -39.23
N GLY A 25 14.02 -83.76 -38.50
CA GLY A 25 14.25 -85.14 -38.03
C GLY A 25 15.24 -85.23 -36.86
N VAL A 26 16.05 -86.30 -36.83
CA VAL A 26 17.01 -86.58 -35.74
C VAL A 26 18.45 -86.38 -36.24
N ALA A 27 19.03 -85.22 -35.91
CA ALA A 27 20.41 -84.87 -36.26
C ALA A 27 21.38 -85.20 -35.12
N GLY A 28 22.49 -85.86 -35.44
CA GLY A 28 23.54 -86.23 -34.50
C GLY A 28 24.76 -85.33 -34.57
N ILE A 29 25.31 -84.92 -33.42
CA ILE A 29 26.64 -84.31 -33.33
C ILE A 29 27.57 -85.31 -32.66
N ILE A 30 28.60 -85.75 -33.40
CA ILE A 30 29.52 -86.83 -33.00
C ILE A 30 30.98 -86.37 -33.08
N GLY A 31 31.91 -87.14 -32.49
CA GLY A 31 33.35 -86.83 -32.51
C GLY A 31 34.06 -87.25 -31.22
N PRO A 32 35.40 -87.24 -31.18
CA PRO A 32 36.18 -87.66 -30.01
C PRO A 32 36.01 -86.72 -28.80
N ASN A 33 36.22 -87.25 -27.60
CA ASN A 33 36.11 -86.45 -26.37
C ASN A 33 37.05 -85.24 -26.40
N GLY A 34 36.53 -84.07 -26.02
CA GLY A 34 37.28 -82.80 -26.09
C GLY A 34 37.26 -82.10 -27.45
N SER A 35 36.59 -82.63 -28.49
CA SER A 35 36.52 -81.99 -29.82
C SER A 35 35.61 -80.76 -29.92
N GLY A 36 34.97 -80.35 -28.83
CA GLY A 36 34.10 -79.16 -28.77
C GLY A 36 32.64 -79.39 -29.15
N LYS A 37 32.16 -80.64 -29.19
CA LYS A 37 30.76 -81.01 -29.50
C LYS A 37 29.73 -80.25 -28.66
N SER A 38 29.92 -80.28 -27.34
CA SER A 38 28.96 -79.69 -26.40
C SER A 38 28.99 -78.16 -26.40
N ASN A 39 29.98 -77.52 -27.07
CA ASN A 39 29.98 -76.07 -27.27
C ASN A 39 28.84 -75.62 -28.21
N ILE A 40 28.26 -76.51 -29.04
CA ILE A 40 27.05 -76.20 -29.82
C ILE A 40 25.84 -76.01 -28.90
N ASN A 41 25.64 -76.94 -27.96
CA ASN A 41 24.56 -76.86 -26.98
C ASN A 41 24.66 -75.54 -26.20
N ASP A 42 25.87 -75.24 -25.74
CA ASP A 42 26.19 -73.97 -25.08
C ASP A 42 25.82 -72.78 -25.99
N ALA A 43 26.28 -72.74 -27.24
CA ALA A 43 25.97 -71.67 -28.18
C ALA A 43 24.45 -71.43 -28.34
N ILE A 44 23.66 -72.51 -28.40
CA ILE A 44 22.20 -72.44 -28.51
C ILE A 44 21.58 -71.87 -27.21
N LYS A 45 21.94 -72.42 -26.04
CA LYS A 45 21.50 -71.93 -24.72
C LYS A 45 21.80 -70.44 -24.54
N TRP A 46 22.98 -70.00 -24.98
CA TRP A 46 23.40 -68.61 -24.88
C TRP A 46 22.52 -67.66 -25.71
N VAL A 47 22.25 -67.99 -26.97
CA VAL A 47 21.39 -67.14 -27.82
C VAL A 47 19.96 -67.08 -27.29
N LEU A 48 19.45 -68.18 -26.76
CA LEU A 48 18.10 -68.29 -26.19
C LEU A 48 17.93 -67.62 -24.82
N GLY A 49 18.98 -66.96 -24.33
CA GLY A 49 18.88 -66.04 -23.18
C GLY A 49 19.46 -66.57 -21.86
N GLU A 50 20.29 -67.62 -21.86
CA GLU A 50 20.97 -68.03 -20.62
C GLU A 50 21.97 -66.94 -20.15
N GLN A 51 21.86 -66.54 -18.89
CA GLN A 51 22.66 -65.48 -18.27
C GLN A 51 23.69 -66.01 -17.26
N SER A 52 23.67 -67.30 -16.95
CA SER A 52 24.66 -67.96 -16.09
C SER A 52 25.87 -68.43 -16.91
N SER A 53 27.05 -67.89 -16.62
CA SER A 53 28.31 -68.40 -17.21
C SER A 53 28.60 -69.84 -16.76
N LYS A 54 28.21 -70.21 -15.54
CA LYS A 54 28.40 -71.55 -14.97
C LYS A 54 27.63 -72.64 -15.72
N GLU A 55 26.35 -72.38 -16.05
CA GLU A 55 25.51 -73.29 -16.87
C GLU A 55 26.09 -73.50 -18.27
N MET A 56 26.82 -72.51 -18.71
CA MET A 56 27.51 -72.43 -19.99
C MET A 56 28.95 -72.93 -19.89
N ARG A 57 29.34 -73.63 -18.82
CA ARG A 57 30.68 -74.20 -18.59
C ARG A 57 31.81 -73.16 -18.74
N GLY A 58 31.63 -71.99 -18.13
CA GLY A 58 32.65 -70.94 -18.00
C GLY A 58 32.55 -70.21 -16.66
N ASP A 59 33.62 -69.56 -16.21
CA ASP A 59 33.63 -68.83 -14.95
C ASP A 59 32.99 -67.45 -15.11
N THR A 60 33.31 -66.76 -16.20
CA THR A 60 32.78 -65.44 -16.58
C THR A 60 32.15 -65.46 -17.97
N MET A 61 31.28 -64.48 -18.26
CA MET A 61 30.69 -64.34 -19.59
C MET A 61 31.73 -64.05 -20.70
N GLN A 62 32.92 -63.56 -20.36
CA GLN A 62 34.00 -63.34 -21.32
C GLN A 62 34.69 -64.65 -21.73
N ASP A 63 34.57 -65.72 -20.94
CA ASP A 63 35.12 -67.04 -21.25
C ASP A 63 34.36 -67.75 -22.38
N LEU A 64 33.22 -67.18 -22.79
CA LEU A 64 32.50 -67.59 -24.00
C LEU A 64 33.18 -67.13 -25.29
N ILE A 65 34.11 -66.17 -25.20
CA ILE A 65 34.88 -65.68 -26.35
C ILE A 65 36.12 -66.55 -26.52
N PHE A 66 36.42 -66.98 -27.76
CA PHE A 66 37.59 -67.80 -28.06
C PHE A 66 38.86 -67.18 -27.49
N ALA A 67 39.50 -67.90 -26.56
CA ALA A 67 40.67 -67.45 -25.82
C ALA A 67 41.98 -67.60 -26.60
N GLY A 68 41.93 -68.07 -27.85
CA GLY A 68 43.11 -68.37 -28.67
C GLY A 68 43.61 -69.81 -28.49
N SER A 69 44.46 -70.23 -29.41
CA SER A 69 45.18 -71.50 -29.35
C SER A 69 46.67 -71.28 -29.62
N LYS A 70 47.50 -72.34 -29.59
CA LYS A 70 48.92 -72.23 -29.94
C LYS A 70 49.16 -71.76 -31.40
N THR A 71 48.15 -71.86 -32.26
CA THR A 71 48.24 -71.60 -33.70
C THR A 71 47.32 -70.48 -34.18
N VAL A 72 46.23 -70.18 -33.45
CA VAL A 72 45.24 -69.15 -33.81
C VAL A 72 45.13 -68.11 -32.70
N LYS A 73 45.16 -66.82 -33.05
CA LYS A 73 45.05 -65.71 -32.09
C LYS A 73 43.68 -65.69 -31.38
N PRO A 74 43.60 -65.17 -30.14
CA PRO A 74 42.32 -64.92 -29.48
C PRO A 74 41.44 -63.97 -30.29
N MET A 75 40.12 -64.13 -30.16
CA MET A 75 39.13 -63.26 -30.79
C MET A 75 38.64 -62.21 -29.80
N ASP A 76 38.23 -61.04 -30.30
CA ASP A 76 37.70 -59.94 -29.47
C ASP A 76 36.18 -60.00 -29.28
N PHE A 77 35.48 -60.87 -29.99
CA PHE A 77 34.03 -61.02 -29.90
C PHE A 77 33.60 -62.48 -30.04
N ALA A 78 32.41 -62.79 -29.53
CA ALA A 78 31.67 -63.98 -29.87
C ALA A 78 30.30 -63.57 -30.42
N LYS A 79 29.91 -64.16 -31.55
CA LYS A 79 28.60 -63.97 -32.18
C LYS A 79 28.01 -65.33 -32.48
N VAL A 80 26.77 -65.55 -32.05
CA VAL A 80 26.00 -66.73 -32.39
C VAL A 80 24.63 -66.30 -32.90
N THR A 81 24.21 -66.92 -33.99
CA THR A 81 22.95 -66.63 -34.68
C THR A 81 22.20 -67.94 -34.92
N LEU A 82 20.95 -68.00 -34.49
CA LEU A 82 20.03 -69.11 -34.70
C LEU A 82 18.96 -68.67 -35.69
N THR A 83 18.77 -69.43 -36.77
CA THR A 83 17.70 -69.19 -37.74
C THR A 83 16.67 -70.30 -37.67
N PHE A 84 15.42 -69.91 -37.47
CA PHE A 84 14.27 -70.80 -37.36
C PHE A 84 13.29 -70.62 -38.52
N ASP A 85 12.72 -71.73 -38.99
CA ASP A 85 11.51 -71.73 -39.80
C ASP A 85 10.32 -71.39 -38.90
N ASN A 86 9.61 -70.31 -39.18
CA ASN A 86 8.47 -69.89 -38.40
C ASN A 86 7.13 -70.29 -39.03
N LYS A 87 7.14 -70.98 -40.18
CA LYS A 87 5.91 -71.41 -40.86
C LYS A 87 5.09 -72.34 -39.95
N GLY A 88 3.85 -71.94 -39.67
CA GLY A 88 2.93 -72.67 -38.80
C GLY A 88 3.23 -72.58 -37.30
N ALA A 89 4.04 -71.62 -36.85
CA ALA A 89 4.23 -71.34 -35.42
C ALA A 89 3.15 -70.38 -34.90
N ASP A 90 2.59 -70.67 -33.72
CA ASP A 90 1.68 -69.78 -33.01
C ASP A 90 2.47 -68.85 -32.08
N ASN A 91 3.08 -67.79 -32.65
CA ASN A 91 3.86 -66.80 -31.90
C ASN A 91 3.62 -65.37 -32.40
N SER A 92 4.11 -64.39 -31.63
CA SER A 92 3.91 -62.95 -31.88
C SER A 92 4.71 -62.37 -33.05
N ILE A 93 5.39 -63.20 -33.86
CA ILE A 93 6.31 -62.73 -34.92
C ILE A 93 5.73 -63.01 -36.31
N ASP A 94 5.38 -61.94 -37.03
CA ASP A 94 4.80 -61.98 -38.38
C ASP A 94 5.87 -62.11 -39.49
N SER A 95 6.73 -63.12 -39.37
CA SER A 95 7.76 -63.41 -40.38
C SER A 95 7.93 -64.90 -40.57
N ASP A 96 8.04 -65.35 -41.82
CA ASP A 96 8.25 -66.76 -42.21
C ASP A 96 9.55 -67.37 -41.63
N THR A 97 10.56 -66.55 -41.36
CA THR A 97 11.84 -66.97 -40.77
C THR A 97 12.23 -66.04 -39.64
N VAL A 98 12.65 -66.62 -38.51
CA VAL A 98 13.06 -65.86 -37.32
C VAL A 98 14.56 -66.05 -37.09
N GLU A 99 15.30 -64.95 -36.99
CA GLU A 99 16.73 -64.94 -36.71
C GLU A 99 16.99 -64.30 -35.34
N ILE A 100 17.52 -65.09 -34.41
CA ILE A 100 17.90 -64.60 -33.08
C ILE A 100 19.42 -64.57 -33.02
N THR A 101 19.99 -63.40 -32.77
CA THR A 101 21.44 -63.20 -32.67
C THR A 101 21.81 -62.65 -31.31
N ARG A 102 22.84 -63.23 -30.69
CA ARG A 102 23.48 -62.69 -29.49
C ARG A 102 24.96 -62.45 -29.75
N MET A 103 25.46 -61.31 -29.28
CA MET A 103 26.84 -60.89 -29.45
C MET A 103 27.41 -60.32 -28.14
N ILE A 104 28.68 -60.63 -27.86
CA ILE A 104 29.45 -60.08 -26.75
C ILE A 104 30.86 -59.73 -27.23
N GLU A 105 31.39 -58.59 -26.76
CA GLU A 105 32.73 -58.08 -27.08
C GLU A 105 33.60 -58.00 -25.82
N ARG A 106 34.89 -58.34 -25.92
CA ARG A 106 35.87 -58.20 -24.83
C ARG A 106 35.96 -56.74 -24.39
N GLY A 107 35.98 -56.50 -23.07
CA GLY A 107 36.15 -55.17 -22.49
C GLY A 107 34.90 -54.28 -22.40
N LYS A 108 33.84 -54.53 -23.20
CA LYS A 108 32.59 -53.73 -23.14
C LYS A 108 31.50 -54.30 -22.22
N GLY A 109 31.60 -55.57 -21.81
CA GLY A 109 30.76 -56.19 -20.76
C GLY A 109 29.25 -56.30 -21.04
N MET A 110 28.73 -55.67 -22.09
CA MET A 110 27.31 -55.68 -22.45
C MET A 110 27.01 -56.78 -23.48
N ASN A 111 25.98 -57.59 -23.20
CA ASN A 111 25.40 -58.51 -24.17
C ASN A 111 24.44 -57.73 -25.08
N SER A 112 24.63 -57.83 -26.40
CA SER A 112 23.71 -57.27 -27.39
C SER A 112 22.84 -58.36 -27.98
N TYR A 113 21.53 -58.11 -28.04
CA TYR A 113 20.53 -59.01 -28.59
C TYR A 113 19.92 -58.40 -29.84
N PHE A 114 19.73 -59.22 -30.87
CA PHE A 114 19.08 -58.82 -32.10
C PHE A 114 18.03 -59.86 -32.50
N LEU A 115 16.87 -59.38 -32.93
CA LEU A 115 15.80 -60.16 -33.52
C LEU A 115 15.61 -59.72 -34.97
N ASN A 116 15.75 -60.63 -35.92
CA ASN A 116 15.70 -60.34 -37.36
C ASN A 116 16.61 -59.14 -37.75
N GLY A 117 17.79 -59.06 -37.10
CA GLY A 117 18.77 -57.99 -37.30
C GLY A 117 18.51 -56.67 -36.54
N GLN A 118 17.37 -56.49 -35.87
CA GLN A 118 17.06 -55.28 -35.08
C GLN A 118 17.44 -55.43 -33.60
N PRO A 119 18.09 -54.42 -32.97
CA PRO A 119 18.40 -54.46 -31.54
C PRO A 119 17.14 -54.58 -30.66
N CYS A 120 17.12 -55.52 -29.73
CA CYS A 120 15.98 -55.75 -28.82
C CYS A 120 16.42 -55.93 -27.36
N ARG A 121 15.48 -55.86 -26.41
CA ARG A 121 15.78 -56.08 -24.99
C ARG A 121 15.78 -57.58 -24.69
N TYR A 122 16.50 -57.95 -23.63
CA TYR A 122 16.45 -59.31 -23.09
C TYR A 122 15.02 -59.78 -22.75
N LYS A 123 14.15 -58.87 -22.26
CA LYS A 123 12.74 -59.17 -21.95
C LYS A 123 11.98 -59.65 -23.19
N ASP A 124 12.31 -59.11 -24.37
CA ASP A 124 11.64 -59.45 -25.63
C ASP A 124 12.05 -60.85 -26.09
N ILE A 125 13.36 -61.16 -26.07
CA ILE A 125 13.88 -62.51 -26.35
C ILE A 125 13.32 -63.53 -25.37
N LYS A 126 13.24 -63.19 -24.08
CA LYS A 126 12.66 -64.07 -23.05
C LYS A 126 11.16 -64.30 -23.28
N SER A 127 10.41 -63.28 -23.69
CA SER A 127 8.98 -63.42 -24.03
C SER A 127 8.78 -64.34 -25.23
N ILE A 128 9.57 -64.17 -26.29
CA ILE A 128 9.53 -65.02 -27.49
C ILE A 128 9.92 -66.46 -27.15
N ALA A 129 10.96 -66.65 -26.35
CA ALA A 129 11.39 -67.98 -25.92
C ALA A 129 10.32 -68.69 -25.05
N MET A 130 9.57 -67.95 -24.24
CA MET A 130 8.42 -68.47 -23.47
C MET A 130 7.18 -68.75 -24.35
N GLU A 131 6.95 -67.96 -25.40
CA GLU A 131 5.85 -68.20 -26.34
C GLU A 131 6.09 -69.42 -27.23
N THR A 132 7.35 -69.66 -27.58
CA THR A 132 7.75 -70.74 -28.50
C THR A 132 8.15 -72.04 -27.80
N GLY A 133 8.21 -72.04 -26.46
CA GLY A 133 8.56 -73.22 -25.65
C GLY A 133 10.05 -73.59 -25.65
N ILE A 134 10.94 -72.64 -25.98
CA ILE A 134 12.39 -72.84 -26.17
C ILE A 134 13.21 -72.06 -25.10
N GLY A 135 12.59 -71.67 -23.98
CA GLY A 135 13.21 -70.85 -22.91
C GLY A 135 14.16 -71.57 -21.94
N LYS A 136 14.73 -70.82 -20.98
CA LYS A 136 15.70 -71.30 -19.96
C LYS A 136 15.24 -72.55 -19.18
N SER A 137 13.93 -72.66 -18.92
CA SER A 137 13.32 -73.77 -18.18
C SER A 137 12.77 -74.87 -19.10
N SER A 138 13.05 -74.77 -20.41
CA SER A 138 12.38 -75.61 -21.39
C SER A 138 12.91 -77.04 -21.36
N LEU A 139 11.97 -77.97 -21.46
CA LEU A 139 12.19 -79.36 -21.90
C LEU A 139 12.86 -79.46 -23.30
N ALA A 140 13.16 -78.33 -23.95
CA ALA A 140 13.82 -78.28 -25.24
C ALA A 140 15.34 -78.51 -25.15
N ILE A 141 15.98 -78.35 -23.98
CA ILE A 141 17.43 -78.58 -23.83
C ILE A 141 17.71 -79.45 -22.62
N ILE A 142 18.19 -80.67 -22.86
CA ILE A 142 18.31 -81.71 -21.85
C ILE A 142 19.74 -82.22 -21.86
N SER A 143 20.41 -81.99 -20.75
CA SER A 143 21.76 -82.51 -20.51
C SER A 143 21.73 -83.71 -19.57
N GLN A 144 22.82 -84.44 -19.48
CA GLN A 144 22.99 -85.54 -18.53
C GLN A 144 22.60 -85.15 -17.09
N GLY A 145 22.94 -83.93 -16.62
CA GLY A 145 22.56 -83.45 -15.29
C GLY A 145 21.04 -83.23 -15.13
N THR A 146 20.40 -82.64 -16.14
CA THR A 146 18.95 -82.37 -16.15
C THR A 146 18.11 -83.65 -16.04
N VAL A 147 18.58 -84.76 -16.61
CA VAL A 147 17.87 -86.06 -16.53
C VAL A 147 17.93 -86.63 -15.12
N SER A 148 19.06 -86.48 -14.43
CA SER A 148 19.17 -86.81 -13.01
C SER A 148 18.26 -85.91 -12.16
N ASP A 149 18.21 -84.61 -12.45
CA ASP A 149 17.38 -83.65 -11.73
C ASP A 149 15.88 -83.98 -11.82
N ILE A 150 15.35 -84.39 -12.99
CA ILE A 150 13.92 -84.75 -13.15
C ILE A 150 13.49 -85.89 -12.19
N ALA A 151 14.37 -86.86 -11.97
CA ALA A 151 14.11 -88.00 -11.09
C ALA A 151 14.37 -87.68 -9.61
N GLU A 152 15.29 -86.76 -9.30
CA GLU A 152 15.77 -86.47 -7.94
C GLU A 152 15.21 -85.18 -7.32
N SER A 153 14.59 -84.29 -8.13
CA SER A 153 14.00 -83.03 -7.69
C SER A 153 12.89 -83.21 -6.65
N SER A 154 12.63 -82.16 -5.87
CA SER A 154 11.43 -82.10 -5.02
C SER A 154 10.17 -82.09 -5.89
N ASP A 155 9.01 -82.42 -5.30
CA ASP A 155 7.73 -82.41 -6.01
C ASP A 155 7.36 -80.99 -6.48
N ASP A 156 7.76 -79.96 -5.73
CA ASP A 156 7.55 -78.54 -6.08
C ASP A 156 8.45 -78.09 -7.22
N ASP A 157 9.72 -78.49 -7.23
CA ASP A 157 10.65 -78.17 -8.33
C ASP A 157 10.22 -78.89 -9.62
N ARG A 158 9.71 -80.12 -9.49
CA ARG A 158 9.22 -80.93 -10.62
C ARG A 158 8.01 -80.29 -11.30
N ARG A 159 7.18 -79.55 -10.54
CA ARG A 159 6.03 -78.81 -11.07
C ARG A 159 6.41 -77.88 -12.22
N GLY A 160 7.59 -77.25 -12.14
CA GLY A 160 8.09 -76.32 -13.17
C GLY A 160 8.15 -76.95 -14.57
N ILE A 161 8.42 -78.25 -14.66
CA ILE A 161 8.47 -79.00 -15.92
C ILE A 161 7.07 -79.10 -16.56
N PHE A 162 6.06 -79.37 -15.74
CA PHE A 162 4.67 -79.45 -16.19
C PHE A 162 4.07 -78.06 -16.45
N GLU A 163 4.48 -77.03 -15.70
CA GLU A 163 4.09 -75.64 -15.97
C GLU A 163 4.53 -75.19 -17.36
N GLU A 164 5.75 -75.57 -17.74
CA GLU A 164 6.29 -75.28 -19.06
C GLU A 164 5.59 -76.09 -20.16
N ALA A 165 5.37 -77.39 -19.93
CA ALA A 165 4.62 -78.23 -20.87
C ALA A 165 3.16 -77.77 -21.05
N ALA A 166 2.54 -77.20 -20.01
CA ALA A 166 1.20 -76.61 -20.06
C ALA A 166 1.15 -75.21 -20.68
N GLY A 167 2.30 -74.60 -20.95
CA GLY A 167 2.39 -73.23 -21.46
C GLY A 167 1.76 -72.20 -20.52
N VAL A 168 1.77 -72.45 -19.21
CA VAL A 168 1.19 -71.54 -18.20
C VAL A 168 2.18 -70.50 -17.69
N SER A 169 3.47 -70.66 -18.01
CA SER A 169 4.56 -69.75 -17.62
C SER A 169 4.28 -68.27 -17.96
N LYS A 170 3.69 -67.99 -19.14
CA LYS A 170 3.30 -66.63 -19.57
C LYS A 170 2.19 -66.03 -18.68
N PHE A 171 1.20 -66.83 -18.30
CA PHE A 171 0.08 -66.37 -17.48
C PHE A 171 0.50 -66.14 -16.03
N LYS A 172 1.35 -67.02 -15.49
CA LYS A 172 1.95 -66.86 -14.16
C LYS A 172 2.80 -65.59 -14.08
N PHE A 173 3.62 -65.31 -15.11
CA PHE A 173 4.39 -64.07 -15.19
C PHE A 173 3.49 -62.82 -15.20
N LYS A 174 2.42 -62.82 -16.01
CA LYS A 174 1.43 -61.73 -16.02
C LYS A 174 0.74 -61.57 -14.66
N LYS A 175 0.37 -62.66 -14.00
CA LYS A 175 -0.25 -62.65 -12.68
C LYS A 175 0.65 -61.96 -11.64
N THR A 176 1.93 -62.31 -11.60
CA THR A 176 2.89 -61.69 -10.66
C THR A 176 3.03 -60.19 -10.88
N GLU A 177 3.04 -59.73 -12.13
CA GLU A 177 3.09 -58.30 -12.45
C GLU A 177 1.80 -57.57 -12.05
N SER A 178 0.63 -58.17 -12.32
CA SER A 178 -0.67 -57.62 -11.89
C SER A 178 -0.78 -57.54 -10.36
N LEU A 179 -0.25 -58.53 -9.63
CA LEU A 179 -0.20 -58.51 -8.16
C LEU A 179 0.67 -57.38 -7.62
N ARG A 180 1.84 -57.14 -8.23
CA ARG A 180 2.71 -56.01 -7.87
C ARG A 180 2.03 -54.66 -8.11
N LEU A 181 1.35 -54.51 -9.24
CA LEU A 181 0.63 -53.30 -9.57
C LEU A 181 -0.53 -53.07 -8.58
N LEU A 182 -1.28 -54.12 -8.25
CA LEU A 182 -2.35 -54.08 -7.27
C LEU A 182 -1.86 -53.64 -5.89
N GLU A 183 -0.73 -54.16 -5.42
CA GLU A 183 -0.10 -53.76 -4.16
C GLU A 183 0.27 -52.27 -4.16
N SER A 184 0.85 -51.78 -5.25
CA SER A 184 1.17 -50.36 -5.42
C SER A 184 -0.09 -49.47 -5.40
N THR A 185 -1.15 -49.87 -6.11
CA THR A 185 -2.43 -49.16 -6.13
C THR A 185 -3.08 -49.15 -4.73
N SER A 186 -3.07 -50.27 -4.03
CA SER A 186 -3.58 -50.38 -2.66
C SER A 186 -2.85 -49.46 -1.68
N ASN A 187 -1.52 -49.40 -1.78
CA ASN A 187 -0.72 -48.51 -0.93
C ASN A 187 -0.98 -47.03 -1.25
N SER A 188 -1.19 -46.69 -2.52
CA SER A 188 -1.53 -45.34 -2.94
C SER A 188 -2.89 -44.91 -2.38
N LEU A 189 -3.90 -45.78 -2.45
CA LEU A 189 -5.22 -45.54 -1.84
C LEU A 189 -5.13 -45.31 -0.33
N LYS A 190 -4.36 -46.15 0.39
CA LYS A 190 -4.15 -45.99 1.85
C LYS A 190 -3.47 -44.68 2.24
N GLN A 191 -2.62 -44.12 1.37
CA GLN A 191 -1.96 -42.83 1.61
C GLN A 191 -2.88 -41.65 1.35
N LEU A 192 -3.78 -41.77 0.36
CA LEU A 192 -4.67 -40.72 -0.08
C LEU A 192 -5.81 -40.44 0.92
N GLU A 193 -6.35 -41.49 1.56
CA GLU A 193 -7.47 -41.39 2.51
C GLU A 193 -7.22 -40.45 3.70
N PRO A 194 -6.07 -40.51 4.42
CA PRO A 194 -5.76 -39.55 5.48
C PRO A 194 -5.71 -38.10 4.99
N THR A 195 -5.14 -37.86 3.79
CA THR A 195 -5.03 -36.51 3.22
C THR A 195 -6.40 -35.93 2.89
N ILE A 196 -7.30 -36.71 2.30
CA ILE A 196 -8.69 -36.29 2.04
C ILE A 196 -9.40 -35.93 3.34
N ASN A 197 -9.28 -36.79 4.37
CA ASN A 197 -9.91 -36.56 5.67
C ASN A 197 -9.36 -35.31 6.39
N GLU A 198 -8.07 -35.02 6.24
CA GLU A 198 -7.46 -33.80 6.80
C GLU A 198 -7.99 -32.54 6.09
N LEU A 199 -8.04 -32.56 4.75
CA LEU A 199 -8.58 -31.46 3.95
C LEU A 199 -10.07 -31.22 4.27
N GLU A 200 -10.87 -32.27 4.43
CA GLU A 200 -12.28 -32.16 4.82
C GLU A 200 -12.46 -31.48 6.18
N LYS A 201 -11.64 -31.84 7.18
CA LYS A 201 -11.65 -31.20 8.50
C LYS A 201 -11.28 -29.73 8.43
N GLN A 202 -10.41 -29.33 7.51
CA GLN A 202 -10.04 -27.93 7.29
C GLN A 202 -11.14 -27.13 6.56
N LEU A 203 -11.88 -27.76 5.65
CA LEU A 203 -12.93 -27.09 4.86
C LEU A 203 -14.07 -26.53 5.72
N VAL A 204 -14.53 -27.26 6.74
CA VAL A 204 -15.67 -26.83 7.58
C VAL A 204 -15.46 -25.48 8.29
N PRO A 205 -14.37 -25.26 9.05
CA PRO A 205 -14.10 -23.97 9.65
C PRO A 205 -13.78 -22.89 8.59
N LEU A 206 -13.11 -23.27 7.51
CA LEU A 206 -12.71 -22.33 6.45
C LEU A 206 -13.93 -21.79 5.68
N ARG A 207 -14.94 -22.63 5.41
CA ARG A 207 -16.24 -22.21 4.85
C ARG A 207 -16.94 -21.18 5.75
N LYS A 208 -16.99 -21.42 7.06
CA LYS A 208 -17.56 -20.45 8.01
C LYS A 208 -16.80 -19.12 8.03
N GLN A 209 -15.47 -19.17 7.94
CA GLN A 209 -14.64 -17.96 7.88
C GLN A 209 -14.84 -17.19 6.57
N ALA A 210 -14.90 -17.89 5.44
CA ALA A 210 -15.13 -17.31 4.12
C ALA A 210 -16.53 -16.69 4.01
N GLU A 211 -17.57 -17.36 4.52
CA GLU A 211 -18.93 -16.81 4.59
C GLU A 211 -18.97 -15.51 5.38
N LYS A 212 -18.34 -15.51 6.56
CA LYS A 212 -18.19 -14.32 7.39
C LYS A 212 -17.43 -13.20 6.68
N ALA A 213 -16.39 -13.53 5.91
CA ALA A 213 -15.61 -12.58 5.11
C ALA A 213 -16.42 -12.00 3.95
N LEU A 214 -17.27 -12.79 3.30
CA LEU A 214 -18.19 -12.32 2.27
C LEU A 214 -19.23 -11.35 2.84
N ILE A 215 -19.85 -11.69 3.96
CA ILE A 215 -20.80 -10.82 4.65
C ILE A 215 -20.13 -9.49 5.03
N TYR A 216 -18.92 -9.54 5.60
CA TYR A 216 -18.15 -8.34 5.92
C TYR A 216 -17.88 -7.50 4.67
N ARG A 217 -17.41 -8.10 3.58
CA ARG A 217 -17.09 -7.41 2.32
C ARG A 217 -18.32 -6.68 1.78
N ASP A 218 -19.46 -7.35 1.76
CA ASP A 218 -20.70 -6.79 1.20
C ASP A 218 -21.26 -5.68 2.10
N LYS A 219 -21.24 -5.86 3.42
CA LYS A 219 -21.63 -4.80 4.38
C LYS A 219 -20.67 -3.61 4.35
N ALA A 220 -19.37 -3.83 4.27
CA ALA A 220 -18.36 -2.77 4.17
C ALA A 220 -18.52 -1.98 2.86
N LYS A 221 -18.88 -2.65 1.76
CA LYS A 221 -19.21 -1.99 0.49
C LYS A 221 -20.47 -1.13 0.62
N ALA A 222 -21.55 -1.68 1.17
CA ALA A 222 -22.79 -0.94 1.41
C ALA A 222 -22.57 0.27 2.34
N LEU A 223 -21.80 0.09 3.42
CA LEU A 223 -21.43 1.15 4.36
C LEU A 223 -20.70 2.27 3.63
N LYS A 224 -19.71 1.94 2.81
CA LYS A 224 -18.96 2.92 2.03
C LYS A 224 -19.88 3.68 1.07
N GLU A 225 -20.75 3.00 0.33
CA GLU A 225 -21.64 3.65 -0.63
C GLU A 225 -22.59 4.65 0.03
N VAL A 226 -23.21 4.26 1.15
CA VAL A 226 -24.17 5.12 1.85
C VAL A 226 -23.47 6.20 2.66
N GLU A 227 -22.41 5.88 3.39
CA GLU A 227 -21.72 6.83 4.25
C GLU A 227 -21.04 7.93 3.44
N VAL A 228 -20.37 7.60 2.33
CA VAL A 228 -19.72 8.62 1.48
C VAL A 228 -20.77 9.55 0.87
N ALA A 229 -21.90 9.01 0.39
CA ALA A 229 -23.01 9.82 -0.12
C ALA A 229 -23.61 10.73 0.96
N PHE A 230 -23.76 10.21 2.19
CA PHE A 230 -24.30 10.97 3.33
C PHE A 230 -23.35 12.10 3.74
N LEU A 231 -22.05 11.80 3.88
CA LEU A 231 -21.04 12.79 4.22
C LEU A 231 -20.97 13.90 3.17
N ALA A 232 -20.97 13.55 1.88
CA ALA A 232 -20.97 14.54 0.81
C ALA A 232 -22.20 15.47 0.86
N HIS A 233 -23.39 14.91 1.09
CA HIS A 233 -24.62 15.67 1.25
C HIS A 233 -24.58 16.62 2.45
N GLU A 234 -24.18 16.13 3.62
CA GLU A 234 -24.12 16.93 4.85
C GLU A 234 -23.03 18.00 4.79
N ILE A 235 -21.88 17.72 4.16
CA ILE A 235 -20.84 18.73 3.91
C ILE A 235 -21.44 19.88 3.10
N ARG A 236 -22.13 19.60 1.99
CA ARG A 236 -22.69 20.64 1.13
C ARG A 236 -23.76 21.48 1.84
N LYS A 237 -24.59 20.83 2.66
CA LYS A 237 -25.62 21.48 3.48
C LYS A 237 -25.01 22.42 4.50
N TYR A 238 -24.02 21.96 5.26
CA TYR A 238 -23.37 22.78 6.26
C TYR A 238 -22.43 23.84 5.66
N GLU A 239 -21.87 23.60 4.47
CA GLU A 239 -21.04 24.57 3.74
C GLU A 239 -21.91 25.76 3.31
N LYS A 240 -23.08 25.49 2.72
CA LYS A 240 -24.04 26.54 2.40
C LYS A 240 -24.49 27.31 3.65
N LEU A 241 -24.81 26.61 4.75
CA LEU A 241 -25.20 27.25 6.00
C LEU A 241 -24.06 28.09 6.61
N TYR A 242 -22.82 27.60 6.51
CA TYR A 242 -21.63 28.31 6.98
C TYR A 242 -21.42 29.59 6.17
N ASP A 243 -21.49 29.51 4.84
CA ASP A 243 -21.31 30.67 3.95
C ASP A 243 -22.38 31.75 4.21
N GLU A 244 -23.66 31.35 4.29
CA GLU A 244 -24.77 32.26 4.61
C GLU A 244 -24.57 32.95 5.98
N LEU A 245 -24.20 32.19 7.01
CA LEU A 245 -23.94 32.76 8.34
C LEU A 245 -22.66 33.60 8.39
N SER A 246 -21.65 33.27 7.59
CA SER A 246 -20.39 34.01 7.52
C SER A 246 -20.61 35.38 6.89
N GLU A 247 -21.43 35.47 5.84
CA GLU A 247 -21.85 36.75 5.26
C GLU A 247 -22.64 37.60 6.27
N GLU A 248 -23.58 36.99 7.01
CA GLU A 248 -24.37 37.71 8.01
C GLU A 248 -23.56 38.16 9.23
N LEU A 249 -22.50 37.44 9.60
CA LEU A 249 -21.63 37.75 10.73
C LEU A 249 -20.45 38.66 10.35
N ASN A 250 -20.28 38.96 9.06
CA ASN A 250 -19.19 39.79 8.59
C ASN A 250 -19.28 41.20 9.20
N GLY A 251 -18.19 41.68 9.82
CA GLY A 251 -18.13 42.97 10.49
C GLY A 251 -18.86 43.06 11.85
N VAL A 252 -19.57 42.03 12.28
CA VAL A 252 -20.27 42.02 13.60
C VAL A 252 -19.26 42.05 14.76
N GLU A 253 -18.18 41.26 14.68
CA GLU A 253 -17.11 41.22 15.68
C GLU A 253 -16.38 42.58 15.77
N GLU A 254 -16.13 43.22 14.63
CA GLU A 254 -15.50 44.55 14.57
C GLU A 254 -16.40 45.62 15.19
N THR A 255 -17.70 45.58 14.88
CA THR A 255 -18.71 46.49 15.44
C THR A 255 -18.83 46.30 16.96
N LYS A 256 -18.83 45.04 17.42
CA LYS A 256 -18.84 44.69 18.84
C LYS A 256 -17.61 45.25 19.57
N ASN A 257 -16.42 45.01 19.04
CA ASN A 257 -15.16 45.51 19.61
C ASN A 257 -15.13 47.05 19.64
N ASN A 258 -15.70 47.72 18.63
CA ASN A 258 -15.82 49.17 18.60
C ASN A 258 -16.72 49.67 19.74
N TYR A 259 -17.91 49.08 19.91
CA TYR A 259 -18.79 49.44 21.04
C TYR A 259 -18.14 49.19 22.40
N GLU A 260 -17.47 48.05 22.61
CA GLU A 260 -16.75 47.76 23.87
C GLU A 260 -15.64 48.79 24.15
N THR A 261 -14.90 49.18 23.11
CA THR A 261 -13.86 50.21 23.22
C THR A 261 -14.45 51.59 23.54
N GLN A 262 -15.56 51.97 22.89
CA GLN A 262 -16.27 53.23 23.16
C GLN A 262 -16.79 53.27 24.60
N ILE A 263 -17.43 52.18 25.06
CA ILE A 263 -17.90 52.02 26.44
C ILE A 263 -16.74 52.21 27.43
N GLY A 264 -15.59 51.59 27.16
CA GLY A 264 -14.38 51.73 27.97
C GLY A 264 -13.91 53.19 28.07
N LYS A 265 -13.83 53.90 26.93
CA LYS A 265 -13.43 55.31 26.88
C LYS A 265 -14.40 56.23 27.64
N ILE A 266 -15.70 56.08 27.38
CA ILE A 266 -16.75 56.91 28.01
C ILE A 266 -16.74 56.69 29.53
N LYS A 267 -16.57 55.44 29.99
CA LYS A 267 -16.53 55.13 31.43
C LYS A 267 -15.33 55.80 32.13
N THR A 268 -14.17 55.86 31.48
CA THR A 268 -13.00 56.58 32.01
C THR A 268 -13.28 58.08 32.12
N GLN A 269 -13.87 58.68 31.07
CA GLN A 269 -14.25 60.10 31.07
C GLN A 269 -15.27 60.43 32.16
N ILE A 270 -16.28 59.59 32.38
CA ILE A 270 -17.25 59.73 33.46
C ILE A 270 -16.55 59.75 34.82
N ASN A 271 -15.57 58.86 35.04
CA ASN A 271 -14.84 58.81 36.32
C ASN A 271 -13.98 60.05 36.55
N GLU A 272 -13.26 60.52 35.54
CA GLU A 272 -12.45 61.74 35.59
C GLU A 272 -13.32 62.96 35.90
N LYS A 273 -14.43 63.13 35.17
CA LYS A 273 -15.37 64.24 35.35
C LYS A 273 -16.06 64.22 36.72
N ASN A 274 -16.38 63.05 37.25
CA ASN A 274 -16.90 62.92 38.61
C ASN A 274 -15.86 63.32 39.67
N LEU A 275 -14.57 63.06 39.43
CA LEU A 275 -13.50 63.51 40.32
C LEU A 275 -13.37 65.04 40.28
N GLU A 276 -13.34 65.64 39.09
CA GLU A 276 -13.34 67.09 38.90
C GLU A 276 -14.53 67.76 39.60
N LYS A 277 -15.75 67.23 39.40
CA LYS A 277 -16.96 67.72 40.06
C LYS A 277 -16.83 67.72 41.59
N ARG A 278 -16.31 66.64 42.18
CA ARG A 278 -16.09 66.55 43.63
C ARG A 278 -15.13 67.63 44.14
N THR A 279 -14.08 67.93 43.38
CA THR A 279 -13.14 69.00 43.76
C THR A 279 -13.82 70.37 43.74
N VAL A 280 -14.60 70.67 42.70
CA VAL A 280 -15.34 71.93 42.56
C VAL A 280 -16.43 72.05 43.64
N ASP A 281 -17.13 70.97 43.97
CA ASP A 281 -18.12 70.94 45.06
C ASP A 281 -17.50 71.32 46.42
N ASN A 282 -16.29 70.83 46.71
CA ASN A 282 -15.57 71.18 47.93
C ASN A 282 -15.15 72.67 47.96
N GLU A 283 -14.71 73.20 46.83
CA GLU A 283 -14.34 74.62 46.69
C GLU A 283 -15.57 75.53 46.85
N ILE A 284 -16.70 75.19 46.23
CA ILE A 284 -17.98 75.89 46.39
C ILE A 284 -18.40 75.91 47.87
N ALA A 285 -18.29 74.79 48.58
CA ALA A 285 -18.62 74.72 50.00
C ALA A 285 -17.73 75.66 50.84
N SER A 286 -16.42 75.69 50.57
CA SER A 286 -15.48 76.60 51.23
C SER A 286 -15.82 78.07 50.96
N LEU A 287 -16.07 78.44 49.70
CA LEU A 287 -16.42 79.80 49.30
C LEU A 287 -17.76 80.26 49.90
N ARG A 288 -18.78 79.39 49.95
CA ARG A 288 -20.06 79.70 50.63
C ARG A 288 -19.84 80.02 52.11
N GLY A 289 -18.97 79.27 52.80
CA GLY A 289 -18.63 79.53 54.19
C GLY A 289 -17.97 80.90 54.39
N LYS A 290 -16.96 81.23 53.57
CA LYS A 290 -16.28 82.54 53.61
C LYS A 290 -17.24 83.69 53.31
N LEU A 291 -18.06 83.54 52.28
CA LEU A 291 -19.05 84.54 51.86
C LEU A 291 -20.12 84.78 52.92
N GLY A 292 -20.58 83.74 53.60
CA GLY A 292 -21.47 83.86 54.77
C GLY A 292 -20.87 84.74 55.87
N SER A 293 -19.60 84.48 56.23
CA SER A 293 -18.89 85.24 57.28
C SER A 293 -18.69 86.72 56.95
N ILE A 294 -18.49 87.06 55.69
CA ILE A 294 -18.35 88.46 55.24
C ILE A 294 -19.72 89.12 55.17
N LYS A 295 -20.74 88.40 54.69
CA LYS A 295 -22.12 88.90 54.65
C LYS A 295 -22.63 89.30 56.03
N GLU A 296 -22.42 88.47 57.05
CA GLU A 296 -22.80 88.78 58.43
C GLU A 296 -22.14 90.09 58.92
N LYS A 297 -20.85 90.28 58.64
CA LYS A 297 -20.12 91.52 58.97
C LYS A 297 -20.67 92.73 58.22
N LEU A 298 -21.06 92.55 56.97
CA LEU A 298 -21.60 93.60 56.10
C LEU A 298 -23.01 94.01 56.53
N ASP A 299 -23.87 93.04 56.85
CA ASP A 299 -25.22 93.27 57.35
C ASP A 299 -25.19 94.00 58.71
N ALA A 300 -24.26 93.63 59.60
CA ALA A 300 -24.08 94.34 60.88
C ALA A 300 -23.71 95.83 60.69
N ILE A 301 -22.79 96.13 59.77
CA ILE A 301 -22.40 97.52 59.45
C ILE A 301 -23.54 98.26 58.74
N THR A 302 -24.26 97.59 57.85
CA THR A 302 -25.37 98.20 57.08
C THR A 302 -26.55 98.54 57.98
N VAL A 303 -26.92 97.68 58.93
CA VAL A 303 -27.95 97.99 59.94
C VAL A 303 -27.57 99.21 60.78
N THR A 304 -26.28 99.34 61.13
CA THR A 304 -25.76 100.50 61.87
C THR A 304 -25.91 101.78 61.05
N LEU A 305 -25.50 101.76 59.78
CA LEU A 305 -25.64 102.91 58.87
C LEU A 305 -27.11 103.23 58.50
N ALA A 306 -27.97 102.22 58.35
CA ALA A 306 -29.38 102.40 58.04
C ALA A 306 -30.13 103.10 59.17
N ARG A 307 -29.82 102.77 60.44
CA ARG A 307 -30.33 103.51 61.61
C ARG A 307 -29.89 104.98 61.59
N GLU A 308 -28.63 105.23 61.23
CA GLU A 308 -28.09 106.58 61.08
C GLU A 308 -28.82 107.37 59.98
N ASN A 309 -29.07 106.73 58.83
CA ASN A 309 -29.72 107.33 57.67
C ASN A 309 -31.24 107.50 57.84
N GLU A 310 -31.92 106.57 58.50
CA GLU A 310 -33.35 106.69 58.82
C GLU A 310 -33.56 107.85 59.80
N ARG A 311 -32.65 108.02 60.78
CA ARG A 311 -32.62 109.21 61.63
C ARG A 311 -32.49 110.50 60.81
N LEU A 312 -31.62 110.52 59.80
CA LEU A 312 -31.44 111.68 58.91
C LEU A 312 -32.66 111.92 58.00
N ASN A 313 -33.32 110.86 57.52
CA ASN A 313 -34.52 110.97 56.68
C ASN A 313 -35.73 111.48 57.46
N LEU A 314 -35.93 111.04 58.71
CA LEU A 314 -37.01 111.53 59.59
C LEU A 314 -36.84 113.04 59.93
N ILE A 315 -35.58 113.51 59.99
CA ILE A 315 -35.26 114.94 60.08
C ILE A 315 -35.63 115.66 58.76
N ALA A 316 -35.27 115.08 57.62
CA ALA A 316 -35.48 115.69 56.30
C ALA A 316 -36.95 115.70 55.83
N SER A 317 -37.76 114.71 56.20
CA SER A 317 -39.19 114.61 55.90
C SER A 317 -40.06 115.50 56.81
N GLY A 318 -39.52 115.98 57.94
CA GLY A 318 -40.19 116.85 58.89
C GLY A 318 -41.01 116.14 59.97
N GLU A 319 -40.84 114.83 60.14
CA GLU A 319 -41.51 114.03 61.18
C GLU A 319 -40.83 114.14 62.57
N LEU A 320 -39.57 114.58 62.60
CA LEU A 320 -38.85 115.01 63.80
C LEU A 320 -38.84 116.54 63.87
N ALA A 321 -39.30 117.13 64.98
CA ALA A 321 -39.25 118.56 65.22
C ALA A 321 -37.83 118.99 65.59
N VAL A 322 -37.12 119.56 64.64
CA VAL A 322 -35.73 120.04 64.77
C VAL A 322 -35.61 121.43 64.15
N ASN A 323 -34.59 122.19 64.53
CA ASN A 323 -34.44 123.58 64.11
C ASN A 323 -34.19 123.68 62.59
N ASP A 324 -34.51 124.83 61.99
CA ASP A 324 -34.29 125.07 60.55
C ASP A 324 -32.82 124.87 60.12
N GLU A 325 -31.85 125.09 61.04
CA GLU A 325 -30.43 124.75 60.85
C GLU A 325 -30.20 123.24 60.70
N GLU A 326 -30.85 122.40 61.50
CA GLU A 326 -30.70 120.94 61.43
C GLU A 326 -31.39 120.34 60.20
N LYS A 327 -32.49 120.95 59.75
CA LYS A 327 -33.18 120.56 58.51
C LYS A 327 -32.34 120.89 57.27
N THR A 328 -31.72 122.06 57.25
CA THR A 328 -30.79 122.47 56.20
C THR A 328 -29.53 121.61 56.19
N ARG A 329 -29.01 121.26 57.37
CA ARG A 329 -27.91 120.31 57.54
C ARG A 329 -28.26 118.92 57.01
N ALA A 330 -29.48 118.44 57.25
CA ALA A 330 -29.94 117.15 56.73
C ALA A 330 -30.04 117.15 55.20
N TYR A 331 -30.54 118.24 54.57
CA TYR A 331 -30.53 118.36 53.11
C TYR A 331 -29.11 118.43 52.54
N ALA A 332 -28.21 119.19 53.17
CA ALA A 332 -26.80 119.27 52.74
C ALA A 332 -26.09 117.91 52.84
N LEU A 333 -26.29 117.18 53.93
CA LEU A 333 -25.77 115.82 54.09
C LEU A 333 -26.37 114.85 53.07
N LYS A 334 -27.66 115.02 52.72
CA LYS A 334 -28.34 114.20 51.71
C LYS A 334 -27.81 114.47 50.30
N VAL A 335 -27.57 115.74 49.95
CA VAL A 335 -26.93 116.13 48.69
C VAL A 335 -25.54 115.51 48.60
N LEU A 336 -24.75 115.58 49.66
CA LEU A 336 -23.40 115.03 49.72
C LEU A 336 -23.40 113.49 49.62
N GLU A 337 -24.36 112.81 50.24
CA GLU A 337 -24.61 111.36 50.07
C GLU A 337 -24.97 111.01 48.61
N LEU A 338 -25.89 111.74 47.99
CA LEU A 338 -26.33 111.51 46.61
C LEU A 338 -25.20 111.78 45.61
N GLU A 339 -24.39 112.80 45.81
CA GLU A 339 -23.19 113.08 44.99
C GLU A 339 -22.15 111.96 45.10
N GLN A 340 -21.89 111.47 46.31
CA GLN A 340 -21.00 110.32 46.53
C GLN A 340 -21.56 109.04 45.87
N ASN A 341 -22.86 108.79 46.00
CA ASN A 341 -23.52 107.65 45.37
C ASN A 341 -23.47 107.72 43.84
N ILE A 342 -23.69 108.91 43.24
CA ILE A 342 -23.55 109.11 41.79
C ILE A 342 -22.11 108.88 41.34
N SER A 343 -21.13 109.43 42.06
CA SER A 343 -19.70 109.24 41.76
C SER A 343 -19.31 107.76 41.80
N TYR A 344 -19.71 107.05 42.85
CA TYR A 344 -19.45 105.62 43.02
C TYR A 344 -20.12 104.78 41.91
N THR A 345 -21.38 105.10 41.59
CA THR A 345 -22.14 104.37 40.57
C THR A 345 -21.59 104.63 39.16
N LYS A 346 -21.11 105.85 38.87
CA LYS A 346 -20.41 106.17 37.61
C LYS A 346 -19.10 105.41 37.48
N GLN A 347 -18.31 105.33 38.54
CA GLN A 347 -17.07 104.54 38.56
C GLN A 347 -17.35 103.04 38.35
N SER A 348 -18.43 102.52 38.95
CA SER A 348 -18.89 101.14 38.71
C SER A 348 -19.31 100.91 37.25
N LEU A 349 -19.99 101.87 36.62
CA LEU A 349 -20.39 101.79 35.21
C LEU A 349 -19.16 101.76 34.28
N GLU A 350 -18.14 102.57 34.57
CA GLU A 350 -16.89 102.59 33.81
C GLU A 350 -16.15 101.24 33.88
N ILE A 351 -16.12 100.61 35.07
CA ILE A 351 -15.56 99.26 35.23
C ILE A 351 -16.34 98.25 34.37
N ILE A 352 -17.68 98.29 34.42
CA ILE A 352 -18.54 97.37 33.63
C ILE A 352 -18.29 97.56 32.13
N ASN A 353 -18.16 98.81 31.65
CA ASN A 353 -17.86 99.11 30.24
C ASN A 353 -16.53 98.48 29.79
N ASN A 354 -15.50 98.59 30.63
CA ASN A 354 -14.20 97.99 30.33
C ASN A 354 -14.27 96.46 30.31
N THR A 355 -15.02 95.84 31.23
CA THR A 355 -15.23 94.39 31.24
C THR A 355 -15.95 93.90 29.98
N VAL A 356 -17.02 94.58 29.55
CA VAL A 356 -17.75 94.25 28.31
C VAL A 356 -16.83 94.32 27.09
N ALA A 357 -15.99 95.35 26.99
CA ALA A 357 -15.04 95.47 25.88
C ALA A 357 -13.97 94.36 25.88
N GLN A 358 -13.48 93.95 27.06
CA GLN A 358 -12.54 92.84 27.20
C GLN A 358 -13.15 91.50 26.80
N GLU A 359 -14.38 91.21 27.25
CA GLU A 359 -15.10 89.97 26.92
C GLU A 359 -15.41 89.87 25.42
N GLN A 360 -15.76 90.98 24.76
CA GLN A 360 -15.94 91.04 23.30
C GLN A 360 -14.66 90.71 22.52
N ASN A 361 -13.51 91.23 22.96
CA ASN A 361 -12.22 90.91 22.33
C ASN A 361 -11.86 89.43 22.52
N LEU A 362 -12.00 88.90 23.75
CA LEU A 362 -11.71 87.50 24.07
C LEU A 362 -12.60 86.54 23.25
N LEU A 363 -13.88 86.87 23.09
CA LEU A 363 -14.82 86.12 22.26
C LEU A 363 -14.32 86.01 20.81
N SER A 364 -13.81 87.11 20.25
CA SER A 364 -13.31 87.15 18.88
C SER A 364 -12.04 86.30 18.69
N GLU A 365 -11.12 86.33 19.66
CA GLU A 365 -9.88 85.54 19.62
C GLU A 365 -10.15 84.04 19.74
N THR A 366 -11.01 83.63 20.68
CA THR A 366 -11.35 82.22 20.90
C THR A 366 -12.11 81.64 19.70
N SER A 367 -12.99 82.43 19.07
CA SER A 367 -13.69 82.05 17.83
C SER A 367 -12.72 81.79 16.67
N SER A 368 -11.66 82.61 16.55
CA SER A 368 -10.61 82.42 15.53
C SER A 368 -9.82 81.11 15.73
N LYS A 369 -9.52 80.75 16.99
CA LYS A 369 -8.85 79.48 17.32
C LYS A 369 -9.69 78.25 16.94
N VAL A 370 -10.99 78.28 17.22
CA VAL A 370 -11.94 77.21 16.83
C VAL A 370 -11.94 76.99 15.32
N ASN A 371 -11.99 78.08 14.54
CA ASN A 371 -12.00 77.98 13.08
C ASN A 371 -10.71 77.36 12.52
N LYS A 372 -9.54 77.64 13.10
CA LYS A 372 -8.27 77.00 12.71
C LYS A 372 -8.28 75.50 12.99
N LEU A 373 -8.69 75.10 14.19
CA LEU A 373 -8.76 73.67 14.57
C LEU A 373 -9.74 72.89 13.68
N ARG A 374 -10.89 73.49 13.32
CA ARG A 374 -11.86 72.88 12.41
C ARG A 374 -11.25 72.59 11.03
N PHE A 375 -10.42 73.49 10.53
CA PHE A 375 -9.70 73.29 9.27
C PHE A 375 -8.71 72.11 9.35
N GLU A 376 -7.95 72.01 10.44
CA GLU A 376 -7.00 70.91 10.66
C GLU A 376 -7.70 69.54 10.77
N VAL A 377 -8.83 69.48 11.48
CA VAL A 377 -9.67 68.27 11.57
C VAL A 377 -10.14 67.84 10.19
N GLN A 378 -10.66 68.77 9.39
CA GLN A 378 -11.15 68.44 8.05
C GLN A 378 -10.02 67.93 7.14
N ALA A 379 -8.83 68.52 7.22
CA ALA A 379 -7.66 68.04 6.49
C ALA A 379 -7.26 66.60 6.89
N ALA A 380 -7.26 66.30 8.20
CA ALA A 380 -6.96 64.96 8.70
C ALA A 380 -8.02 63.92 8.30
N ILE A 381 -9.31 64.29 8.31
CA ILE A 381 -10.41 63.44 7.84
C ILE A 381 -10.26 63.08 6.36
N ASN A 382 -9.95 64.07 5.52
CA ASN A 382 -9.73 63.86 4.08
C ASN A 382 -8.54 62.92 3.84
N LYS A 383 -7.44 63.08 4.59
CA LYS A 383 -6.28 62.18 4.47
C LYS A 383 -6.60 60.76 4.93
N ARG A 384 -7.38 60.60 6.00
CA ARG A 384 -7.82 59.29 6.49
C ARG A 384 -8.70 58.56 5.47
N THR A 385 -9.61 59.28 4.82
CA THR A 385 -10.48 58.70 3.77
C THR A 385 -9.65 58.24 2.57
N GLU A 386 -8.68 59.03 2.11
CA GLU A 386 -7.73 58.63 1.06
C GLU A 386 -6.99 57.33 1.41
N VAL A 387 -6.41 57.24 2.61
CA VAL A 387 -5.68 56.05 3.10
C VAL A 387 -6.59 54.82 3.18
N ASN A 388 -7.81 54.96 3.72
CA ASN A 388 -8.77 53.85 3.81
C ASN A 388 -9.19 53.32 2.44
N THR A 389 -9.43 54.23 1.48
CA THR A 389 -9.81 53.83 0.12
C THR A 389 -8.70 53.02 -0.54
N ASN A 390 -7.44 53.47 -0.41
CA ASN A 390 -6.27 52.74 -0.90
C ASN A 390 -6.08 51.39 -0.21
N LEU A 391 -6.30 51.32 1.11
CA LEU A 391 -6.23 50.08 1.87
C LEU A 391 -7.28 49.06 1.38
N GLN A 392 -8.51 49.52 1.14
CA GLN A 392 -9.60 48.67 0.66
C GLN A 392 -9.30 48.09 -0.72
N ILE A 393 -8.77 48.90 -1.65
CA ILE A 393 -8.35 48.45 -2.97
C ILE A 393 -7.24 47.39 -2.87
N LEU A 394 -6.26 47.59 -1.98
CA LEU A 394 -5.17 46.63 -1.77
C LEU A 394 -5.66 45.30 -1.15
N LEU A 395 -6.59 45.37 -0.19
CA LEU A 395 -7.20 44.19 0.44
C LEU A 395 -8.06 43.40 -0.55
N GLU A 396 -8.86 44.08 -1.38
CA GLU A 396 -9.61 43.43 -2.46
C GLU A 396 -8.69 42.78 -3.49
N THR A 397 -7.58 43.43 -3.83
CA THR A 397 -6.59 42.90 -4.77
C THR A 397 -5.90 41.65 -4.20
N LYS A 398 -5.61 41.63 -2.89
CA LYS A 398 -5.09 40.46 -2.17
C LYS A 398 -6.06 39.27 -2.25
N ASN A 399 -7.35 39.51 -2.01
CA ASN A 399 -8.35 38.45 -1.97
C ASN A 399 -8.67 37.86 -3.36
N LYS A 400 -8.69 38.70 -4.41
CA LYS A 400 -9.03 38.29 -5.79
C LYS A 400 -7.92 37.52 -6.52
N ARG A 401 -6.65 37.58 -6.09
CA ARG A 401 -5.48 37.04 -6.83
C ARG A 401 -4.95 35.68 -6.30
N THR A 402 -5.73 34.96 -5.50
CA THR A 402 -5.46 33.58 -4.99
C THR A 402 -5.75 32.47 -6.02
N ASN A 403 -5.59 32.72 -7.32
CA ASN A 403 -5.81 31.72 -8.38
C ASN A 403 -4.68 30.66 -8.39
N LEU A 404 -4.73 29.79 -7.40
CA LEU A 404 -3.96 28.55 -7.36
C LEU A 404 -4.42 27.63 -8.48
N PHE A 405 -3.48 26.95 -9.15
CA PHE A 405 -3.83 25.85 -10.05
C PHE A 405 -4.68 24.81 -9.31
N LYS A 406 -5.67 24.24 -9.99
CA LYS A 406 -6.62 23.28 -9.42
C LYS A 406 -5.94 22.21 -8.55
N GLY A 407 -4.88 21.59 -9.06
CA GLY A 407 -4.13 20.56 -8.31
C GLY A 407 -3.44 21.10 -7.05
N THR A 408 -2.86 22.30 -7.11
CA THR A 408 -2.23 22.92 -5.95
C THR A 408 -3.27 23.29 -4.90
N LYS A 409 -4.42 23.83 -5.32
CA LYS A 409 -5.55 24.15 -4.45
C LYS A 409 -6.07 22.91 -3.72
N THR A 410 -6.33 21.82 -4.46
CA THR A 410 -6.83 20.57 -3.87
C THR A 410 -5.89 19.98 -2.81
N ILE A 411 -4.57 20.05 -3.01
CA ILE A 411 -3.63 19.60 -1.96
C ILE A 411 -3.59 20.55 -0.78
N LEU A 412 -3.61 21.87 -1.02
CA LEU A 412 -3.56 22.87 0.05
C LEU A 412 -4.78 22.78 0.98
N GLU A 413 -5.97 22.57 0.41
CA GLU A 413 -7.23 22.35 1.15
C GLU A 413 -7.20 21.07 1.99
N ASN A 414 -6.40 20.08 1.57
CA ASN A 414 -6.27 18.78 2.23
C ASN A 414 -4.87 18.59 2.88
N LYS A 415 -4.19 19.70 3.23
CA LYS A 415 -2.80 19.68 3.74
C LYS A 415 -2.60 18.82 4.99
N SER A 416 -3.63 18.68 5.83
CA SER A 416 -3.61 17.88 7.06
C SER A 416 -3.36 16.39 6.81
N HIS A 417 -3.70 15.88 5.62
CA HIS A 417 -3.47 14.49 5.26
C HIS A 417 -1.98 14.18 4.99
N PHE A 418 -1.19 15.20 4.68
CA PHE A 418 0.20 15.07 4.28
C PHE A 418 1.12 15.63 5.37
N ARG A 419 1.47 14.81 6.37
CA ARG A 419 2.40 15.21 7.46
C ARG A 419 3.72 15.80 6.96
N GLY A 420 4.14 15.41 5.75
CA GLY A 420 5.35 15.89 5.10
C GLY A 420 5.21 17.18 4.29
N PHE A 421 4.02 17.80 4.24
CA PHE A 421 3.79 19.07 3.56
C PHE A 421 4.51 20.21 4.29
N LYS A 422 5.26 21.04 3.56
CA LYS A 422 6.03 22.16 4.12
C LYS A 422 5.48 23.54 3.76
N GLY A 423 4.94 23.70 2.56
CA GLY A 423 4.40 24.99 2.09
C GLY A 423 4.47 25.15 0.58
N LEU A 424 4.06 26.31 0.08
CA LEU A 424 4.32 26.72 -1.32
C LEU A 424 5.63 27.49 -1.41
N VAL A 425 6.32 27.44 -2.55
CA VAL A 425 7.60 28.13 -2.74
C VAL A 425 7.51 29.64 -2.41
N ARG A 426 6.44 30.31 -2.84
CA ARG A 426 6.23 31.76 -2.56
C ARG A 426 6.04 32.09 -1.08
N ASP A 427 5.63 31.12 -0.27
CA ASP A 427 5.40 31.32 1.17
C ASP A 427 6.68 31.05 1.97
N LEU A 428 7.69 30.40 1.36
CA LEU A 428 8.91 29.94 2.01
C LEU A 428 10.16 30.77 1.65
N ILE A 429 10.09 31.62 0.64
CA ILE A 429 11.18 32.50 0.19
C ILE A 429 10.70 33.95 0.22
N HIS A 430 11.36 34.78 1.01
CA HIS A 430 11.10 36.21 1.13
C HIS A 430 12.11 37.00 0.30
N VAL A 431 11.65 38.03 -0.42
CA VAL A 431 12.50 38.80 -1.34
C VAL A 431 12.53 40.26 -0.90
N GLN A 432 13.71 40.87 -0.89
CA GLN A 432 13.87 42.29 -0.59
C GLN A 432 13.25 43.17 -1.68
N PRO A 433 12.73 44.37 -1.35
CA PRO A 433 11.96 45.21 -2.28
C PRO A 433 12.65 45.49 -3.62
N ASP A 434 13.97 45.69 -3.58
CA ASP A 434 14.77 46.09 -4.74
C ASP A 434 14.92 44.97 -5.78
N TYR A 435 14.68 43.70 -5.39
CA TYR A 435 14.88 42.53 -6.24
C TYR A 435 13.59 41.80 -6.62
N ILE A 436 12.42 42.29 -6.17
CA ILE A 436 11.13 41.61 -6.34
C ILE A 436 10.90 41.22 -7.80
N ARG A 437 11.03 42.16 -8.73
CA ARG A 437 10.76 41.93 -10.16
C ARG A 437 11.67 40.87 -10.77
N ALA A 438 12.97 40.95 -10.46
CA ALA A 438 13.96 40.00 -10.94
C ALA A 438 13.63 38.58 -10.44
N ILE A 439 13.39 38.41 -9.15
CA ILE A 439 13.14 37.10 -8.53
C ILE A 439 11.76 36.56 -8.90
N GLU A 440 10.73 37.40 -8.96
CA GLU A 440 9.36 37.00 -9.34
C GLU A 440 9.32 36.51 -10.78
N THR A 441 10.06 37.14 -11.70
CA THR A 441 10.15 36.66 -13.08
C THR A 441 10.71 35.23 -13.16
N ILE A 442 11.72 34.94 -12.34
CA ILE A 442 12.37 33.62 -12.27
C ILE A 442 11.46 32.59 -11.59
N LEU A 443 10.83 32.97 -10.48
CA LEU A 443 9.97 32.09 -9.68
C LEU A 443 8.55 31.99 -10.22
N SER A 444 8.14 32.78 -11.22
CA SER A 444 6.79 32.79 -11.81
C SER A 444 6.14 31.41 -11.92
N ASN A 445 6.82 30.46 -12.55
CA ASN A 445 6.34 29.08 -12.72
C ASN A 445 6.47 28.21 -11.45
N ALA A 446 7.49 28.45 -10.63
CA ALA A 446 7.79 27.66 -9.44
C ALA A 446 7.04 28.16 -8.19
N SER A 447 6.48 29.36 -8.22
CA SER A 447 5.85 30.07 -7.10
C SER A 447 4.73 29.26 -6.42
N GLN A 448 3.98 28.50 -7.22
CA GLN A 448 2.88 27.64 -6.78
C GLN A 448 3.28 26.16 -6.62
N HIS A 449 4.57 25.80 -6.71
CA HIS A 449 5.03 24.44 -6.46
C HIS A 449 4.94 24.11 -4.98
N ILE A 450 4.59 22.86 -4.67
CA ILE A 450 4.40 22.37 -3.30
C ILE A 450 5.70 21.76 -2.80
N VAL A 451 6.20 22.24 -1.67
CA VAL A 451 7.39 21.69 -1.01
C VAL A 451 7.00 20.60 -0.03
N VAL A 452 7.65 19.45 -0.11
CA VAL A 452 7.46 18.31 0.79
C VAL A 452 8.80 17.82 1.33
N ASP A 453 8.77 17.07 2.43
CA ASP A 453 9.96 16.48 3.05
C ASP A 453 10.63 15.39 2.19
N ILE A 454 9.88 14.37 1.77
CA ILE A 454 10.37 13.16 1.11
C ILE A 454 9.58 12.79 -0.14
N PRO A 455 10.17 12.05 -1.11
CA PRO A 455 9.49 11.61 -2.33
C PRO A 455 8.19 10.85 -2.08
N ASN A 456 8.16 10.02 -1.03
CA ASN A 456 6.97 9.24 -0.71
C ASN A 456 5.74 10.13 -0.40
N THR A 457 5.96 11.28 0.22
CA THR A 457 4.89 12.26 0.48
C THR A 457 4.35 12.84 -0.84
N ALA A 458 5.23 13.15 -1.80
CA ALA A 458 4.82 13.58 -3.13
C ALA A 458 4.05 12.49 -3.89
N VAL A 459 4.49 11.23 -3.83
CA VAL A 459 3.79 10.10 -4.49
C VAL A 459 2.39 9.95 -3.92
N LYS A 460 2.23 9.95 -2.59
CA LYS A 460 0.90 9.89 -1.94
C LYS A 460 0.00 11.05 -2.36
N ALA A 461 0.54 12.26 -2.45
CA ALA A 461 -0.21 13.44 -2.90
C ALA A 461 -0.62 13.32 -4.39
N VAL A 462 0.24 12.77 -5.24
CA VAL A 462 -0.09 12.51 -6.66
C VAL A 462 -1.14 11.41 -6.80
N GLU A 463 -1.04 10.32 -6.04
CA GLU A 463 -2.07 9.26 -6.01
C GLU A 463 -3.42 9.81 -5.54
N PHE A 464 -3.41 10.67 -4.52
CA PHE A 464 -4.60 11.37 -4.05
C PHE A 464 -5.22 12.25 -5.16
N LEU A 465 -4.40 13.03 -5.89
CA LEU A 465 -4.89 13.83 -7.03
C LEU A 465 -5.47 12.96 -8.15
N LYS A 466 -4.81 11.85 -8.49
CA LYS A 466 -5.28 10.90 -9.52
C LYS A 466 -6.61 10.25 -9.13
N LYS A 467 -6.70 9.75 -7.89
CA LYS A 467 -7.91 9.09 -7.38
C LYS A 467 -9.13 10.02 -7.37
N ASN A 468 -8.90 11.33 -7.21
CA ASN A 468 -9.95 12.33 -7.05
C ASN A 468 -10.15 13.24 -8.28
N ASN A 469 -9.45 13.01 -9.40
CA ASN A 469 -9.42 13.95 -10.55
C ASN A 469 -9.13 15.41 -10.13
N GLY A 470 -8.27 15.58 -9.12
CA GLY A 470 -7.96 16.85 -8.44
C GLY A 470 -7.12 17.83 -9.27
N GLY A 471 -6.75 17.47 -10.51
CA GLY A 471 -5.91 18.29 -11.38
C GLY A 471 -4.42 17.95 -11.25
N ARG A 472 -3.56 18.87 -11.72
CA ARG A 472 -2.09 18.69 -11.76
C ARG A 472 -1.41 19.67 -10.81
N ALA A 473 -0.43 19.18 -10.07
CA ALA A 473 0.46 19.97 -9.23
C ALA A 473 1.90 19.49 -9.39
N THR A 474 2.87 20.36 -9.11
CA THR A 474 4.30 20.04 -9.08
C THR A 474 4.77 20.01 -7.62
N PHE A 475 5.51 18.98 -7.26
CA PHE A 475 6.03 18.78 -5.91
C PHE A 475 7.56 18.82 -5.90
N ILE A 476 8.14 19.43 -4.88
CA ILE A 476 9.59 19.54 -4.66
C ILE A 476 9.92 18.82 -3.34
N PRO A 477 10.45 17.57 -3.39
CA PRO A 477 10.91 16.88 -2.20
C PRO A 477 12.29 17.40 -1.77
N LEU A 478 12.38 17.95 -0.56
CA LEU A 478 13.61 18.56 -0.03
C LEU A 478 14.78 17.58 -0.01
N THR A 479 14.53 16.30 0.28
CA THR A 479 15.56 15.25 0.31
C THR A 479 16.05 14.80 -1.07
N SER A 480 15.39 15.20 -2.16
CA SER A 480 15.72 14.75 -3.52
C SER A 480 16.34 15.83 -4.40
N ILE A 481 16.16 17.10 -4.04
CA ILE A 481 16.79 18.22 -4.74
C ILE A 481 18.25 18.38 -4.34
N LYS A 482 19.04 18.96 -5.23
CA LYS A 482 20.45 19.31 -5.00
C LYS A 482 20.65 20.79 -5.20
N GLU A 483 21.51 21.39 -4.40
CA GLU A 483 21.90 22.79 -4.55
C GLU A 483 22.49 23.03 -5.94
N LYS A 484 22.14 24.17 -6.54
CA LYS A 484 22.79 24.67 -7.74
C LYS A 484 23.67 25.84 -7.35
N PHE A 485 24.75 26.01 -8.08
CA PHE A 485 25.71 27.09 -7.87
C PHE A 485 26.31 27.52 -9.21
N VAL A 486 26.75 28.77 -9.26
CA VAL A 486 27.65 29.25 -10.30
C VAL A 486 29.07 28.82 -9.92
N ARG A 487 29.84 28.28 -10.87
CA ARG A 487 31.21 27.80 -10.61
C ARG A 487 32.10 28.98 -10.20
N ASP A 488 32.99 28.77 -9.24
CA ASP A 488 33.76 29.85 -8.60
C ASP A 488 34.61 30.68 -9.57
N ASP A 489 35.16 30.04 -10.60
CA ASP A 489 35.94 30.71 -11.65
C ASP A 489 35.08 31.65 -12.50
N TYR A 490 33.87 31.22 -12.86
CA TYR A 490 32.90 32.07 -13.56
C TYR A 490 32.37 33.19 -12.65
N LEU A 491 32.15 32.90 -11.38
CA LEU A 491 31.69 33.88 -10.40
C LEU A 491 32.73 34.99 -10.18
N LEU A 492 34.02 34.63 -10.12
CA LEU A 492 35.13 35.58 -9.98
C LEU A 492 35.25 36.54 -11.18
N VAL A 493 34.97 36.05 -12.40
CA VAL A 493 35.02 36.90 -13.59
C VAL A 493 33.76 37.76 -13.71
N ALA A 494 32.59 37.19 -13.41
CA ALA A 494 31.32 37.92 -13.45
C ALA A 494 31.25 39.03 -12.39
N SER A 495 31.78 38.79 -11.18
CA SER A 495 31.76 39.77 -10.08
C SER A 495 32.62 41.01 -10.34
N ASN A 496 33.62 40.91 -11.22
CA ASN A 496 34.44 42.04 -11.64
C ASN A 496 33.80 42.87 -12.76
N HIS A 497 32.66 42.45 -13.30
CA HIS A 497 31.95 43.18 -14.34
C HIS A 497 31.10 44.31 -13.75
N VAL A 498 31.13 45.47 -14.38
CA VAL A 498 30.28 46.60 -14.01
C VAL A 498 28.81 46.24 -14.30
N GLY A 499 27.97 46.26 -13.27
CA GLY A 499 26.55 45.89 -13.37
C GLY A 499 26.21 44.51 -12.80
N PHE A 500 27.19 43.73 -12.31
CA PHE A 500 26.91 42.53 -11.53
C PHE A 500 26.41 42.90 -10.13
N ILE A 501 25.32 42.26 -9.68
CA ILE A 501 24.73 42.49 -8.35
C ILE A 501 25.03 41.32 -7.42
N GLY A 502 24.71 40.09 -7.85
CA GLY A 502 24.88 38.90 -7.01
C GLY A 502 24.23 37.66 -7.59
N ILE A 503 24.31 36.56 -6.84
CA ILE A 503 23.53 35.35 -7.13
C ILE A 503 22.15 35.51 -6.50
N ALA A 504 21.09 35.16 -7.23
CA ALA A 504 19.71 35.34 -6.79
C ALA A 504 19.39 34.63 -5.47
N SER A 505 20.05 33.50 -5.16
CA SER A 505 19.89 32.80 -3.86
C SER A 505 20.37 33.61 -2.66
N ASP A 506 21.31 34.53 -2.87
CA ASP A 506 21.94 35.31 -1.80
C ASP A 506 21.20 36.64 -1.56
N LEU A 507 20.28 36.99 -2.46
CA LEU A 507 19.46 38.21 -2.43
C LEU A 507 18.04 37.97 -1.87
N VAL A 508 17.80 36.77 -1.34
CA VAL A 508 16.52 36.35 -0.76
C VAL A 508 16.71 35.84 0.67
N GLU A 509 15.68 36.00 1.49
CA GLU A 509 15.64 35.55 2.88
C GLU A 509 14.78 34.29 3.00
N PHE A 510 15.21 33.32 3.81
CA PHE A 510 14.51 32.06 4.03
C PHE A 510 14.96 31.42 5.36
N ASP A 511 14.14 30.52 5.91
CA ASP A 511 14.56 29.73 7.06
C ASP A 511 15.72 28.78 6.70
N PRO A 512 16.67 28.50 7.61
CA PRO A 512 17.83 27.63 7.33
C PRO A 512 17.47 26.25 6.78
N GLN A 513 16.31 25.70 7.17
CA GLN A 513 15.81 24.41 6.67
C GLN A 513 15.47 24.40 5.17
N TYR A 514 15.33 25.58 4.54
CA TYR A 514 14.98 25.75 3.13
C TYR A 514 16.14 26.29 2.28
N GLU A 515 17.36 26.34 2.81
CA GLU A 515 18.54 26.80 2.05
C GLU A 515 18.74 25.99 0.76
N VAL A 516 18.60 24.67 0.84
CA VAL A 516 18.70 23.76 -0.32
C VAL A 516 17.64 24.09 -1.38
N LEU A 517 16.43 24.49 -0.96
CA LEU A 517 15.35 24.89 -1.86
C LEU A 517 15.70 26.21 -2.58
N ALA A 518 16.15 27.22 -1.84
CA ALA A 518 16.53 28.51 -2.40
C ALA A 518 17.68 28.35 -3.41
N LYS A 519 18.74 27.62 -3.06
CA LYS A 519 19.86 27.33 -3.97
C LYS A 519 19.46 26.46 -5.16
N PHE A 520 18.53 25.50 -4.99
CA PHE A 520 18.03 24.70 -6.11
C PHE A 520 17.26 25.52 -7.15
N LEU A 521 16.47 26.52 -6.70
CA LEU A 521 15.66 27.37 -7.57
C LEU A 521 16.45 28.55 -8.14
N LEU A 522 17.32 29.16 -7.34
CA LEU A 522 17.94 30.47 -7.62
C LEU A 522 19.48 30.45 -7.65
N GLY A 523 20.13 29.37 -7.22
CA GLY A 523 21.61 29.35 -7.06
C GLY A 523 22.41 29.34 -8.38
N ASN A 524 21.76 29.15 -9.53
CA ASN A 524 22.38 29.27 -10.86
C ASN A 524 21.88 30.49 -11.65
N VAL A 525 21.30 31.47 -10.95
CA VAL A 525 20.73 32.68 -11.52
C VAL A 525 21.56 33.87 -11.04
N VAL A 526 22.11 34.60 -12.00
CA VAL A 526 22.91 35.81 -11.76
C VAL A 526 22.02 37.02 -11.94
N VAL A 527 22.01 37.92 -10.96
CA VAL A 527 21.26 39.18 -10.99
C VAL A 527 22.20 40.31 -11.40
N VAL A 528 21.74 41.14 -12.33
CA VAL A 528 22.47 42.27 -12.89
C VAL A 528 21.59 43.51 -12.96
N ASP A 529 22.18 44.67 -13.19
CA ASP A 529 21.49 45.94 -13.24
C ASP A 529 20.57 46.10 -14.47
N ASN A 530 21.09 45.90 -15.68
CA ASN A 530 20.42 46.19 -16.94
C ASN A 530 20.70 45.14 -18.04
N ILE A 531 19.97 45.23 -19.15
CA ILE A 531 20.00 44.22 -20.21
C ILE A 531 21.34 44.15 -20.96
N ASP A 532 22.06 45.27 -21.07
CA ASP A 532 23.37 45.31 -21.72
C ASP A 532 24.42 44.57 -20.88
N ALA A 533 24.42 44.82 -19.57
CA ALA A 533 25.22 44.07 -18.61
C ALA A 533 24.84 42.58 -18.60
N ALA A 534 23.55 42.26 -18.69
CA ALA A 534 23.08 40.88 -18.77
C ALA A 534 23.66 40.14 -19.96
N ASN A 535 23.68 40.76 -21.14
CA ASN A 535 24.20 40.14 -22.36
C ASN A 535 25.73 39.97 -22.31
N GLN A 536 26.45 40.96 -21.77
CA GLN A 536 27.90 40.90 -21.60
C GLN A 536 28.30 39.80 -20.60
N ILE A 537 27.67 39.79 -19.42
CA ILE A 537 27.89 38.78 -18.38
C ILE A 537 27.47 37.39 -18.88
N SER A 538 26.36 37.26 -19.62
CA SER A 538 25.96 35.98 -20.21
C SER A 538 27.01 35.43 -21.18
N ASN A 539 27.66 36.27 -21.98
CA ASN A 539 28.75 35.83 -22.87
C ASN A 539 30.02 35.44 -22.08
N ILE A 540 30.38 36.18 -21.03
CA ILE A 540 31.49 35.84 -20.12
C ILE A 540 31.26 34.47 -19.47
N LEU A 541 30.02 34.21 -19.05
CA LEU A 541 29.58 32.94 -18.47
C LEU A 541 29.40 31.82 -19.50
N GLU A 542 29.83 32.03 -20.76
CA GLU A 542 29.65 31.12 -21.89
C GLU A 542 28.19 30.66 -22.06
N ARG A 543 27.22 31.50 -21.66
CA ARG A 543 25.78 31.25 -21.68
C ARG A 543 25.35 29.99 -20.91
N LYS A 544 26.13 29.59 -19.90
CA LYS A 544 25.86 28.41 -19.06
C LYS A 544 24.86 28.68 -17.93
N TYR A 545 24.72 29.94 -17.53
CA TYR A 545 23.88 30.36 -16.41
C TYR A 545 22.78 31.30 -16.87
N MET A 546 21.71 31.38 -16.07
CA MET A 546 20.63 32.32 -16.29
C MET A 546 21.05 33.68 -15.75
N VAL A 547 20.78 34.74 -16.50
CA VAL A 547 21.07 36.12 -16.07
C VAL A 547 19.77 36.91 -16.09
N VAL A 548 19.45 37.62 -15.02
CA VAL A 548 18.22 38.42 -14.89
C VAL A 548 18.56 39.84 -14.48
N THR A 549 17.89 40.81 -15.11
CA THR A 549 18.03 42.23 -14.78
C THR A 549 17.10 42.61 -13.63
N LEU A 550 17.35 43.75 -12.97
CA LEU A 550 16.43 44.30 -11.97
C LEU A 550 15.02 44.56 -12.52
N ASP A 551 14.93 44.89 -13.82
CA ASP A 551 13.66 45.14 -14.52
C ASP A 551 12.91 43.85 -14.90
N GLY A 552 13.50 42.67 -14.68
CA GLY A 552 12.88 41.37 -14.95
C GLY A 552 13.14 40.82 -16.36
N ASP A 553 13.98 41.45 -17.16
CA ASP A 553 14.44 40.82 -18.42
C ASP A 553 15.37 39.65 -18.11
N VAL A 554 15.17 38.50 -18.77
CA VAL A 554 15.88 37.24 -18.51
C VAL A 554 16.64 36.78 -19.75
N ILE A 555 17.92 36.49 -19.58
CA ILE A 555 18.73 35.70 -20.53
C ILE A 555 18.86 34.28 -20.00
N ARG A 556 18.20 33.34 -20.69
CA ARG A 556 18.26 31.91 -20.34
C ARG A 556 19.56 31.28 -20.84
N VAL A 557 19.86 30.10 -20.30
CA VAL A 557 20.94 29.23 -20.77
C VAL A 557 20.85 29.04 -22.29
N GLY A 558 21.97 29.18 -22.99
CA GLY A 558 22.02 29.15 -24.47
C GLY A 558 21.80 30.51 -25.14
N GLY A 559 21.51 31.58 -24.39
CA GLY A 559 21.45 32.95 -24.90
C GLY A 559 20.08 33.39 -25.43
N VAL A 560 19.01 32.70 -25.02
CA VAL A 560 17.63 33.13 -25.33
C VAL A 560 17.28 34.32 -24.44
N ILE A 561 16.99 35.47 -25.06
CA ILE A 561 16.62 36.70 -24.38
C ILE A 561 15.09 36.79 -24.33
N VAL A 562 14.55 37.00 -23.14
CA VAL A 562 13.12 37.25 -22.88
C VAL A 562 13.04 38.63 -22.24
N GLY A 563 12.34 39.55 -22.90
CA GLY A 563 12.13 40.88 -22.38
C GLY A 563 10.84 41.50 -22.92
N GLY A 564 10.34 42.50 -22.21
CA GLY A 564 9.10 43.19 -22.53
C GLY A 564 8.56 43.97 -21.34
N THR A 565 7.74 44.99 -21.60
CA THR A 565 6.96 45.64 -20.56
C THR A 565 5.89 44.69 -20.06
N ALA A 566 6.08 44.13 -18.86
CA ALA A 566 4.99 43.49 -18.15
C ALA A 566 3.80 44.49 -18.09
N GLN A 567 2.59 44.03 -18.41
CA GLN A 567 1.41 44.72 -17.88
C GLN A 567 1.60 44.78 -16.35
N ASP A 568 1.21 45.88 -15.69
CA ASP A 568 1.22 46.04 -14.21
C ASP A 568 0.27 45.06 -13.49
N THR A 569 0.10 43.86 -14.02
CA THR A 569 -0.32 42.68 -13.30
C THR A 569 0.89 42.13 -12.55
N ASP A 570 0.72 41.95 -11.24
CA ASP A 570 1.57 41.09 -10.42
C ASP A 570 2.84 41.72 -9.81
N ASN A 571 2.65 42.67 -8.89
CA ASN A 571 3.55 42.80 -7.75
C ASN A 571 2.93 42.01 -6.58
N ILE A 572 3.30 40.73 -6.42
CA ILE A 572 2.76 39.86 -5.37
C ILE A 572 3.54 40.03 -4.05
N ILE A 573 4.82 40.44 -4.14
CA ILE A 573 5.73 40.51 -2.99
C ILE A 573 5.74 41.94 -2.42
N GLY A 574 5.69 42.10 -1.09
CA GLY A 574 5.66 43.40 -0.41
C GLY A 574 4.29 44.08 -0.28
N LEU A 575 3.21 43.41 -0.70
CA LEU A 575 1.83 43.91 -0.55
C LEU A 575 1.43 44.00 0.94
N ASP A 576 1.85 43.01 1.74
CA ASP A 576 1.62 42.98 3.18
C ASP A 576 2.35 44.13 3.91
N ASP A 577 3.57 44.48 3.48
CA ASP A 577 4.30 45.63 4.02
C ASP A 577 3.65 46.97 3.67
N LYS A 578 3.09 47.10 2.46
CA LYS A 578 2.33 48.30 2.07
C LYS A 578 1.02 48.43 2.85
N ILE A 579 0.30 47.32 3.04
CA ILE A 579 -0.91 47.27 3.87
C ILE A 579 -0.57 47.69 5.31
N LYS A 580 0.51 47.14 5.88
CA LYS A 580 0.95 47.44 7.24
C LYS A 580 1.35 48.91 7.41
N LYS A 581 2.15 49.47 6.48
CA LYS A 581 2.52 50.89 6.49
C LYS A 581 1.31 51.82 6.42
N LEU A 582 0.29 51.49 5.63
CA LEU A 582 -0.94 52.30 5.54
C LEU A 582 -1.82 52.14 6.80
N GLN A 583 -1.87 50.94 7.38
CA GLN A 583 -2.57 50.69 8.65
C GLN A 583 -1.96 51.46 9.81
N ASP A 584 -0.63 51.56 9.89
CA ASP A 584 0.09 52.26 10.97
C ASP A 584 -0.16 53.77 10.98
N VAL A 585 -0.57 54.37 9.85
CA VAL A 585 -0.86 55.81 9.74
C VAL A 585 -2.24 56.18 10.29
N ILE A 586 -3.21 55.26 10.25
CA ILE A 586 -4.61 55.51 10.66
C ILE A 586 -4.73 55.89 12.15
N PRO A 587 -4.06 55.22 13.11
CA PRO A 587 -4.09 55.60 14.52
C PRO A 587 -3.62 57.03 14.77
N GLY A 588 -2.56 57.47 14.08
CA GLY A 588 -2.02 58.82 14.20
C GLY A 588 -3.02 59.89 13.74
N LEU A 589 -3.65 59.68 12.58
CA LEU A 589 -4.68 60.58 12.05
C LEU A 589 -5.92 60.63 12.96
N ASN A 590 -6.37 59.48 13.48
CA ASN A 590 -7.50 59.42 14.41
C ASN A 590 -7.19 60.15 15.72
N SER A 591 -5.96 60.06 16.25
CA SER A 591 -5.55 60.79 17.45
C SER A 591 -5.56 62.29 17.23
N ILE A 592 -5.09 62.78 16.07
CA ILE A 592 -5.13 64.21 15.71
C ILE A 592 -6.58 64.71 15.65
N ILE A 593 -7.47 63.96 14.98
CA ILE A 593 -8.90 64.29 14.89
C ILE A 593 -9.51 64.38 16.29
N GLN A 594 -9.33 63.34 17.12
CA GLN A 594 -9.92 63.28 18.47
C GLN A 594 -9.43 64.41 19.37
N ASN A 595 -8.13 64.72 19.34
CA ASN A 595 -7.54 65.76 20.17
C ASN A 595 -8.03 67.15 19.75
N ASN A 596 -8.08 67.43 18.45
CA ASN A 596 -8.52 68.72 17.95
C ASN A 596 -10.04 68.91 18.10
N GLU A 597 -10.85 67.87 17.94
CA GLU A 597 -12.30 67.91 18.23
C GLU A 597 -12.56 68.18 19.71
N ALA A 598 -11.82 67.54 20.63
CA ALA A 598 -11.93 67.83 22.05
C ALA A 598 -11.55 69.29 22.39
N LEU A 599 -10.52 69.84 21.74
CA LEU A 599 -10.16 71.25 21.88
C LEU A 599 -11.21 72.19 21.31
N ILE A 600 -11.86 71.84 20.19
CA ILE A 600 -12.97 72.60 19.62
C ILE A 600 -14.13 72.65 20.60
N THR A 601 -14.57 71.51 21.13
CA THR A 601 -15.66 71.46 22.12
C THR A 601 -15.32 72.28 23.36
N LYS A 602 -14.07 72.19 23.84
CA LYS A 602 -13.59 73.02 24.97
C LYS A 602 -13.70 74.52 24.67
N TYR A 603 -13.25 74.98 23.51
CA TYR A 603 -13.33 76.40 23.17
C TYR A 603 -14.74 76.87 22.84
N GLU A 604 -15.61 76.00 22.31
CA GLU A 604 -17.03 76.32 22.08
C GLU A 604 -17.81 76.48 23.39
N THR A 605 -17.54 75.64 24.39
CA THR A 605 -18.11 75.83 25.74
C THR A 605 -17.59 77.13 26.38
N GLU A 606 -16.32 77.48 26.17
CA GLU A 606 -15.74 78.76 26.63
C GLU A 606 -16.41 79.96 25.95
N ILE A 607 -16.63 79.90 24.63
CA ILE A 607 -17.38 80.90 23.86
C ILE A 607 -18.81 81.06 24.42
N SER A 608 -19.50 79.95 24.70
CA SER A 608 -20.85 80.00 25.26
C SER A 608 -20.87 80.67 26.63
N ARG A 609 -19.89 80.38 27.49
CA ARG A 609 -19.76 81.02 28.82
C ARG A 609 -19.48 82.52 28.71
N ILE A 610 -18.54 82.90 27.85
CA ILE A 610 -18.21 84.31 27.59
C ILE A 610 -19.45 85.07 27.09
N ASN A 611 -20.22 84.47 26.16
CA ASN A 611 -21.45 85.09 25.68
C ASN A 611 -22.50 85.29 26.77
N THR A 612 -22.72 84.30 27.66
CA THR A 612 -23.66 84.46 28.78
C THR A 612 -23.21 85.57 29.74
N SER A 613 -21.94 85.57 30.14
CA SER A 613 -21.33 86.62 30.98
C SER A 613 -21.48 88.01 30.36
N LEU A 614 -21.20 88.12 29.06
CA LEU A 614 -21.31 89.36 28.31
C LEU A 614 -22.75 89.90 28.29
N GLN A 615 -23.75 89.02 28.13
CA GLN A 615 -25.16 89.43 28.18
C GLN A 615 -25.58 89.91 29.58
N GLU A 616 -25.09 89.25 30.64
CA GLU A 616 -25.33 89.68 32.02
C GLU A 616 -24.72 91.05 32.31
N HIS A 617 -23.45 91.28 31.91
CA HIS A 617 -22.79 92.56 32.10
C HIS A 617 -23.42 93.69 31.26
N ILE A 618 -23.87 93.42 30.04
CA ILE A 618 -24.63 94.40 29.22
C ILE A 618 -25.96 94.75 29.88
N TYR A 619 -26.63 93.79 30.50
CA TYR A 619 -27.85 94.04 31.25
C TYR A 619 -27.59 94.86 32.53
N GLU A 620 -26.53 94.53 33.28
CA GLU A 620 -26.09 95.29 34.45
C GLU A 620 -25.73 96.73 34.07
N GLN A 621 -24.97 96.93 33.00
CA GLN A 621 -24.62 98.24 32.44
C GLN A 621 -25.87 99.11 32.21
N ARG A 622 -26.95 98.54 31.65
CA ARG A 622 -28.21 99.24 31.39
C ARG A 622 -28.95 99.62 32.68
N ILE A 623 -28.99 98.71 33.65
CA ILE A 623 -29.63 98.97 34.95
C ILE A 623 -28.87 100.08 35.70
N THR A 624 -27.54 99.95 35.80
CA THR A 624 -26.69 100.92 36.49
C THR A 624 -26.79 102.31 35.85
N GLY A 625 -26.82 102.38 34.51
CA GLY A 625 -27.09 103.64 33.80
C GLY A 625 -28.46 104.26 34.11
N SER A 626 -29.49 103.42 34.26
CA SER A 626 -30.83 103.86 34.65
C SER A 626 -30.89 104.33 36.11
N GLN A 627 -30.14 103.69 37.02
CA GLN A 627 -30.03 104.09 38.42
C GLN A 627 -29.35 105.45 38.55
N ILE A 628 -28.23 105.67 37.85
CA ILE A 628 -27.56 106.99 37.81
C ILE A 628 -28.56 108.07 37.41
N SER A 629 -29.35 107.82 36.36
CA SER A 629 -30.35 108.79 35.87
C SER A 629 -31.42 109.12 36.93
N ARG A 630 -31.87 108.13 37.71
CA ARG A 630 -32.84 108.34 38.80
C ARG A 630 -32.23 109.10 39.98
N THR A 631 -31.03 108.71 40.41
CA THR A 631 -30.33 109.37 41.52
C THR A 631 -29.94 110.81 41.16
N GLU A 632 -29.63 111.08 39.88
CA GLU A 632 -29.42 112.45 39.39
C GLU A 632 -30.70 113.30 39.46
N GLN A 633 -31.88 112.73 39.19
CA GLN A 633 -33.15 113.42 39.38
C GLN A 633 -33.44 113.74 40.86
N GLU A 634 -33.20 112.78 41.76
CA GLU A 634 -33.33 112.99 43.20
C GLU A 634 -32.33 114.04 43.72
N LEU A 635 -31.09 114.03 43.20
CA LEU A 635 -30.09 115.04 43.52
C LEU A 635 -30.57 116.44 43.15
N ILE A 636 -31.17 116.62 41.97
CA ILE A 636 -31.71 117.91 41.51
C ILE A 636 -32.83 118.38 42.46
N GLU A 637 -33.72 117.47 42.87
CA GLU A 637 -34.79 117.79 43.81
C GLU A 637 -34.23 118.26 45.16
N TYR A 638 -33.28 117.53 45.74
CA TYR A 638 -32.71 117.89 47.05
C TYR A 638 -31.75 119.08 46.99
N LYS A 639 -31.02 119.29 45.88
CA LYS A 639 -30.27 120.53 45.63
C LYS A 639 -31.19 121.74 45.60
N SER A 640 -32.33 121.64 44.90
CA SER A 640 -33.31 122.74 44.87
C SER A 640 -33.87 123.06 46.26
N LYS A 641 -34.05 122.06 47.13
CA LYS A 641 -34.48 122.23 48.53
C LYS A 641 -33.37 122.78 49.44
N ALA A 642 -32.10 122.43 49.18
CA ALA A 642 -30.94 122.94 49.90
C ALA A 642 -30.61 124.40 49.51
N ASP A 643 -30.77 124.76 48.24
CA ASP A 643 -30.51 126.11 47.71
C ASP A 643 -31.47 127.18 48.27
N ILE A 644 -32.70 126.80 48.64
CA ILE A 644 -33.69 127.70 49.27
C ILE A 644 -33.24 128.16 50.68
N ASN A 645 -32.41 127.38 51.37
CA ASN A 645 -32.01 127.63 52.76
C ASN A 645 -30.54 128.05 52.93
N ASN A 646 -29.83 128.39 51.85
CA ASN A 646 -28.39 128.61 51.88
C ASN A 646 -28.01 130.08 52.15
N GLN A 647 -28.02 130.49 53.43
CA GLN A 647 -26.97 131.35 53.98
C GLN A 647 -26.53 130.81 55.34
N ASN A 648 -25.24 130.46 55.40
CA ASN A 648 -24.45 130.05 56.57
C ASN A 648 -24.64 128.61 57.04
N SER A 649 -23.69 127.73 56.71
CA SER A 649 -22.67 127.30 57.68
C SER A 649 -21.63 126.38 57.04
N GLU A 650 -20.36 126.69 57.34
CA GLU A 650 -19.21 125.84 57.07
C GLU A 650 -19.15 124.65 58.04
N ASN A 651 -18.77 123.50 57.48
CA ASN A 651 -17.89 122.46 58.02
C ASN A 651 -18.31 121.47 59.14
N GLN A 652 -17.96 120.20 58.81
CA GLN A 652 -17.51 119.07 59.64
C GLN A 652 -18.52 118.16 60.38
N GLY A 653 -18.41 116.85 60.10
CA GLY A 653 -19.06 115.76 60.85
C GLY A 653 -19.10 114.40 60.13
N SER A 654 -17.96 113.70 60.11
CA SER A 654 -17.63 112.33 59.66
C SER A 654 -18.74 111.24 59.57
N PRO A 655 -19.10 110.82 58.33
CA PRO A 655 -19.61 109.46 58.03
C PRO A 655 -18.59 108.59 57.24
N SER A 656 -17.37 109.08 57.00
CA SER A 656 -16.47 108.54 55.97
C SER A 656 -15.78 107.22 56.34
N SER A 657 -15.48 106.96 57.62
CA SER A 657 -14.71 105.78 58.02
C SER A 657 -15.53 104.47 57.99
N MET A 658 -16.79 104.50 58.44
CA MET A 658 -17.67 103.33 58.39
C MET A 658 -18.12 103.03 56.96
N ASN A 659 -18.37 104.06 56.15
CA ASN A 659 -18.65 103.91 54.72
C ASN A 659 -17.44 103.33 53.97
N ALA A 660 -16.21 103.75 54.28
CA ALA A 660 -15.00 103.16 53.72
C ALA A 660 -14.86 101.68 54.08
N ARG A 661 -15.06 101.30 55.35
CA ARG A 661 -14.99 99.89 55.79
C ARG A 661 -16.11 99.03 55.21
N ARG A 662 -17.33 99.57 55.09
CA ARG A 662 -18.44 98.93 54.39
C ARG A 662 -18.07 98.67 52.94
N ASN A 663 -17.50 99.65 52.25
CA ASN A 663 -17.12 99.54 50.84
C ASN A 663 -15.98 98.52 50.63
N GLU A 664 -15.02 98.44 51.56
CA GLU A 664 -13.96 97.42 51.53
C GLU A 664 -14.54 96.00 51.68
N LEU A 665 -15.36 95.75 52.72
CA LEU A 665 -16.01 94.45 52.90
C LEU A 665 -17.00 94.11 51.78
N PHE A 666 -17.62 95.13 51.18
CA PHE A 666 -18.50 94.97 50.01
C PHE A 666 -17.71 94.57 48.76
N ASN A 667 -16.51 95.12 48.56
CA ASN A 667 -15.61 94.69 47.50
C ASN A 667 -15.15 93.24 47.72
N ASP A 668 -14.73 92.88 48.92
CA ASP A 668 -14.34 91.49 49.25
C ASP A 668 -15.52 90.51 49.05
N TYR A 669 -16.72 90.92 49.48
CA TYR A 669 -17.95 90.17 49.24
C TYR A 669 -18.23 89.99 47.74
N LYS A 670 -18.07 91.04 46.93
CA LYS A 670 -18.28 91.00 45.48
C LYS A 670 -17.27 90.07 44.80
N ILE A 671 -16.00 90.13 45.19
CA ILE A 671 -14.93 89.25 44.66
C ILE A 671 -15.26 87.78 44.96
N LEU A 672 -15.54 87.45 46.22
CA LEU A 672 -15.86 86.07 46.61
C LEU A 672 -17.19 85.58 46.02
N LYS A 673 -18.17 86.47 45.83
CA LYS A 673 -19.43 86.15 45.17
C LYS A 673 -19.23 85.82 43.70
N ASN A 674 -18.39 86.58 43.01
CA ASN A 674 -18.03 86.31 41.62
C ASN A 674 -17.29 84.97 41.51
N GLU A 675 -16.32 84.71 42.38
CA GLU A 675 -15.60 83.43 42.42
C GLU A 675 -16.53 82.24 42.66
N LEU A 676 -17.48 82.38 43.60
CA LEU A 676 -18.50 81.36 43.86
C LEU A 676 -19.42 81.15 42.64
N THR A 677 -19.80 82.22 41.95
CA THR A 677 -20.67 82.15 40.76
C THR A 677 -19.96 81.41 39.63
N ILE A 678 -18.68 81.74 39.37
CA ILE A 678 -17.84 81.05 38.39
C ILE A 678 -17.73 79.56 38.72
N LYS A 679 -17.45 79.20 39.98
CA LYS A 679 -17.35 77.80 40.40
C LYS A 679 -18.68 77.06 40.29
N SER A 680 -19.80 77.71 40.60
CA SER A 680 -21.15 77.14 40.43
C SER A 680 -21.48 76.89 38.96
N GLN A 681 -21.13 77.82 38.05
CA GLN A 681 -21.29 77.64 36.60
C GLN A 681 -20.40 76.50 36.07
N ILE A 682 -19.17 76.36 36.58
CA ILE A 682 -18.30 75.23 36.24
C ILE A 682 -18.93 73.90 36.66
N LYS A 683 -19.52 73.84 37.88
CA LYS A 683 -20.24 72.66 38.33
C LYS A 683 -21.44 72.33 37.44
N GLU A 684 -22.27 73.31 37.10
CA GLU A 684 -23.43 73.10 36.22
C GLU A 684 -23.00 72.59 34.84
N ALA A 685 -21.90 73.11 34.29
CA ALA A 685 -21.33 72.60 33.04
C ALA A 685 -20.84 71.15 33.18
N LEU A 686 -20.16 70.80 34.28
CA LEU A 686 -19.74 69.42 34.58
C LEU A 686 -20.94 68.47 34.76
N ASP A 687 -22.01 68.93 35.39
CA ASP A 687 -23.26 68.17 35.55
C ASP A 687 -23.94 67.90 34.21
N ALA A 688 -23.99 68.89 33.32
CA ALA A 688 -24.50 68.73 31.96
C ALA A 688 -23.63 67.76 31.13
N GLU A 689 -22.30 67.89 31.20
CA GLU A 689 -21.36 66.97 30.54
C GLU A 689 -21.55 65.53 31.05
N LEU A 690 -21.63 65.33 32.37
CA LEU A 690 -21.84 64.02 32.99
C LEU A 690 -23.19 63.40 32.62
N TYR A 691 -24.24 64.21 32.50
CA TYR A 691 -25.55 63.74 32.03
C TYR A 691 -25.45 63.19 30.61
N HIS A 692 -24.88 63.97 29.69
CA HIS A 692 -24.71 63.57 28.29
C HIS A 692 -23.80 62.34 28.14
N LEU A 693 -22.69 62.27 28.89
CA LEU A 693 -21.78 61.12 28.92
C LEU A 693 -22.48 59.84 29.43
N ASN A 694 -23.32 59.94 30.48
CA ASN A 694 -24.08 58.80 30.97
C ASN A 694 -25.15 58.35 29.99
N GLU A 695 -25.82 59.28 29.31
CA GLU A 695 -26.82 58.97 28.28
C GLU A 695 -26.18 58.23 27.10
N THR A 696 -25.06 58.76 26.58
CA THR A 696 -24.30 58.10 25.50
C THR A 696 -23.74 56.74 25.95
N TRP A 697 -23.29 56.60 27.19
CA TRP A 697 -22.89 55.30 27.75
C TRP A 697 -24.05 54.30 27.75
N GLN A 698 -25.23 54.69 28.23
CA GLN A 698 -26.43 53.83 28.26
C GLN A 698 -26.90 53.44 26.86
N GLN A 699 -26.92 54.38 25.92
CA GLN A 699 -27.27 54.10 24.52
C GLN A 699 -26.30 53.11 23.88
N THR A 700 -25.00 53.33 24.03
CA THR A 700 -23.97 52.44 23.48
C THR A 700 -24.04 51.04 24.10
N GLN A 701 -24.29 50.95 25.42
CA GLN A 701 -24.49 49.68 26.11
C GLN A 701 -25.75 48.94 25.62
N THR A 702 -26.83 49.66 25.34
CA THR A 702 -28.07 49.10 24.82
C THR A 702 -27.86 48.55 23.41
N ASN A 703 -27.22 49.33 22.53
CA ASN A 703 -26.87 48.90 21.17
C ASN A 703 -25.97 47.65 21.18
N LEU A 704 -24.99 47.57 22.09
CA LEU A 704 -24.15 46.39 22.25
C LEU A 704 -24.97 45.16 22.71
N ASN A 705 -25.91 45.33 23.63
CA ASN A 705 -26.77 44.25 24.09
C ASN A 705 -27.73 43.77 22.98
N GLU A 706 -28.30 44.68 22.19
CA GLU A 706 -29.13 44.33 21.03
C GLU A 706 -28.33 43.58 19.95
N LEU A 707 -27.10 44.03 19.68
CA LEU A 707 -26.18 43.34 18.78
C LEU A 707 -25.86 41.92 19.31
N ASN A 708 -25.51 41.79 20.59
CA ASN A 708 -25.24 40.48 21.16
C ASN A 708 -26.47 39.57 21.11
N ASN A 709 -27.66 40.06 21.45
CA ASN A 709 -28.89 39.27 21.44
C ASN A 709 -29.29 38.82 20.03
N SER A 710 -29.09 39.67 19.02
CA SER A 710 -29.43 39.34 17.63
C SER A 710 -28.47 38.32 16.99
N PHE A 711 -27.20 38.30 17.41
CA PHE A 711 -26.18 37.46 16.78
C PHE A 711 -25.72 36.26 17.62
N THR A 712 -26.04 36.15 18.92
CA THR A 712 -25.60 35.02 19.76
C THR A 712 -26.00 33.66 19.19
N ASN A 713 -27.26 33.49 18.78
CA ASN A 713 -27.73 32.24 18.16
C ASN A 713 -27.03 31.96 16.83
N LYS A 714 -26.80 33.00 16.01
CA LYS A 714 -26.13 32.88 14.72
C LYS A 714 -24.66 32.48 14.88
N ILE A 715 -23.95 33.06 15.85
CA ILE A 715 -22.57 32.69 16.22
C ILE A 715 -22.53 31.21 16.67
N GLY A 716 -23.48 30.80 17.51
CA GLY A 716 -23.58 29.41 17.97
C GLY A 716 -23.82 28.43 16.82
N LEU A 717 -24.71 28.76 15.88
CA LEU A 717 -24.99 27.97 14.68
C LEU A 717 -23.78 27.94 13.73
N HIS A 718 -23.11 29.07 13.50
CA HIS A 718 -21.92 29.16 12.66
C HIS A 718 -20.81 28.26 13.19
N LYS A 719 -20.53 28.32 14.49
CA LYS A 719 -19.54 27.45 15.15
C LYS A 719 -19.92 25.97 15.09
N THR A 720 -21.21 25.67 15.18
CA THR A 720 -21.71 24.29 15.03
C THR A 720 -21.52 23.79 13.60
N ALA A 721 -21.85 24.61 12.59
CA ALA A 721 -21.65 24.30 11.18
C ALA A 721 -20.17 24.10 10.86
N GLU A 722 -19.29 24.97 11.34
CA GLU A 722 -17.83 24.86 11.23
C GLU A 722 -17.32 23.53 11.79
N ASN A 723 -17.70 23.17 13.02
CA ASN A 723 -17.30 21.91 13.65
C ASN A 723 -17.82 20.68 12.89
N LYS A 724 -19.06 20.73 12.40
CA LYS A 724 -19.66 19.64 11.61
C LYS A 724 -18.94 19.48 10.27
N LEU A 725 -18.66 20.58 9.57
CA LEU A 725 -17.87 20.59 8.34
C LEU A 725 -16.49 19.98 8.55
N ALA A 726 -15.76 20.44 9.56
CA ALA A 726 -14.43 19.93 9.88
C ALA A 726 -14.46 18.42 10.11
N ASN A 727 -15.38 17.93 10.93
CA ASN A 727 -15.51 16.50 11.24
C ASN A 727 -15.89 15.67 10.01
N TYR A 728 -16.88 16.09 9.22
CA TYR A 728 -17.29 15.35 8.02
C TYR A 728 -16.20 15.36 6.93
N ARG A 729 -15.52 16.49 6.70
CA ARG A 729 -14.39 16.58 5.77
C ARG A 729 -13.21 15.72 6.23
N GLU A 730 -12.88 15.75 7.52
CA GLU A 730 -11.84 14.91 8.08
C GLU A 730 -12.20 13.42 7.91
N ARG A 731 -13.44 13.03 8.17
CA ARG A 731 -13.88 11.63 8.01
C ARG A 731 -13.86 11.18 6.56
N LEU A 732 -14.31 12.02 5.63
CA LEU A 732 -14.25 11.74 4.20
C LEU A 732 -12.80 11.61 3.69
N SER A 733 -11.93 12.52 4.14
CA SER A 733 -10.52 12.52 3.74
C SER A 733 -9.71 11.39 4.40
N SER A 734 -9.87 11.14 5.70
CA SER A 734 -9.02 10.20 6.45
C SER A 734 -9.45 8.75 6.27
N HIS A 735 -10.76 8.48 6.28
CA HIS A 735 -11.29 7.12 6.23
C HIS A 735 -11.46 6.65 4.79
N TYR A 736 -11.87 7.54 3.88
CA TYR A 736 -12.20 7.18 2.50
C TYR A 736 -11.18 7.69 1.46
N ASN A 737 -10.28 8.62 1.85
CA ASN A 737 -9.31 9.26 0.95
C ASN A 737 -10.01 9.85 -0.29
N PHE A 738 -11.15 10.50 -0.09
CA PHE A 738 -11.93 11.16 -1.15
C PHE A 738 -12.03 12.66 -0.90
N THR A 739 -12.02 13.44 -1.97
CA THR A 739 -12.45 14.85 -1.97
C THR A 739 -13.96 14.94 -2.00
N VAL A 740 -14.51 16.06 -1.55
CA VAL A 740 -15.97 16.30 -1.53
C VAL A 740 -16.55 16.21 -2.94
N GLU A 741 -15.90 16.81 -3.93
CA GLU A 741 -16.37 16.82 -5.32
C GLU A 741 -16.43 15.42 -5.93
N TYR A 742 -15.39 14.61 -5.67
CA TYR A 742 -15.36 13.22 -6.11
C TYR A 742 -16.47 12.40 -5.45
N ALA A 743 -16.69 12.60 -4.15
CA ALA A 743 -17.75 11.91 -3.41
C ALA A 743 -19.13 12.23 -3.99
N GLU A 744 -19.42 13.49 -4.27
CA GLU A 744 -20.70 13.91 -4.84
C GLU A 744 -20.98 13.37 -6.25
N GLN A 745 -19.95 13.32 -7.09
CA GLN A 745 -20.10 12.88 -8.48
C GLN A 745 -20.37 11.38 -8.57
N ASN A 746 -19.72 10.59 -7.71
CA ASN A 746 -19.72 9.13 -7.80
C ASN A 746 -20.67 8.45 -6.80
N PHE A 747 -21.06 9.13 -5.72
CA PHE A 747 -21.91 8.56 -4.67
C PHE A 747 -23.14 9.44 -4.48
N LYS A 748 -24.29 8.94 -4.95
CA LYS A 748 -25.57 9.64 -4.80
C LYS A 748 -26.36 9.05 -3.64
N LEU A 749 -26.89 9.96 -2.81
CA LEU A 749 -27.72 9.57 -1.68
C LEU A 749 -29.13 9.22 -2.19
N ASN A 750 -29.45 7.93 -2.22
CA ASN A 750 -30.73 7.42 -2.73
C ASN A 750 -31.83 7.35 -1.65
N MET A 751 -31.57 7.84 -0.45
CA MET A 751 -32.49 7.78 0.70
C MET A 751 -32.43 9.07 1.52
N PRO A 752 -33.43 9.36 2.37
CA PRO A 752 -33.40 10.52 3.26
C PRO A 752 -32.17 10.49 4.19
N PRO A 753 -31.55 11.65 4.49
CA PRO A 753 -30.31 11.73 5.27
C PRO A 753 -30.45 11.17 6.70
N GLU A 754 -31.61 11.31 7.34
CA GLU A 754 -31.88 10.71 8.66
C GLU A 754 -31.78 9.18 8.60
N LYS A 755 -32.47 8.57 7.62
CA LYS A 755 -32.42 7.12 7.39
C LYS A 755 -31.03 6.65 6.97
N ALA A 756 -30.30 7.46 6.21
CA ALA A 756 -28.92 7.14 5.84
C ALA A 756 -28.00 7.10 7.07
N SER A 757 -28.15 8.04 8.00
CA SER A 757 -27.37 8.06 9.25
C SER A 757 -27.68 6.84 10.12
N GLU A 758 -28.95 6.48 10.26
CA GLU A 758 -29.37 5.27 10.99
C GLU A 758 -28.80 4.01 10.34
N TYR A 759 -28.90 3.89 9.01
CA TYR A 759 -28.40 2.74 8.29
C TYR A 759 -26.86 2.62 8.33
N VAL A 760 -26.15 3.75 8.30
CA VAL A 760 -24.69 3.78 8.51
C VAL A 760 -24.32 3.31 9.91
N ALA A 761 -25.09 3.69 10.94
CA ALA A 761 -24.88 3.22 12.31
C ALA A 761 -25.15 1.71 12.43
N GLU A 762 -26.25 1.23 11.86
CA GLU A 762 -26.62 -0.19 11.83
C GLU A 762 -25.55 -1.04 11.11
N LEU A 763 -25.10 -0.62 9.93
CA LEU A 763 -24.05 -1.32 9.19
C LEU A 763 -22.72 -1.37 9.96
N ARG A 764 -22.37 -0.30 10.69
CA ARG A 764 -21.17 -0.28 11.54
C ARG A 764 -21.30 -1.22 12.72
N GLU A 765 -22.45 -1.26 13.38
CA GLU A 765 -22.73 -2.19 14.47
C GLU A 765 -22.63 -3.63 13.97
N GLN A 766 -23.31 -3.94 12.87
CA GLN A 766 -23.25 -5.24 12.23
C GLN A 766 -21.84 -5.65 11.79
N ILE A 767 -21.01 -4.71 11.32
CA ILE A 767 -19.61 -4.97 10.99
C ILE A 767 -18.79 -5.24 12.26
N ASN A 768 -19.05 -4.52 13.34
CA ASN A 768 -18.37 -4.72 14.62
C ASN A 768 -18.76 -6.05 15.28
N GLU A 769 -20.02 -6.48 15.18
CA GLU A 769 -20.49 -7.78 15.66
C GLU A 769 -19.80 -8.96 14.95
N LEU A 770 -19.42 -8.78 13.68
CA LEU A 770 -18.60 -9.76 12.98
C LEU A 770 -17.19 -9.87 13.62
N GLY A 771 -16.69 -8.89 14.36
CA GLY A 771 -15.39 -8.97 15.03
C GLY A 771 -14.23 -9.20 14.05
N ASN A 772 -13.24 -10.02 14.42
CA ASN A 772 -12.11 -10.29 13.53
C ASN A 772 -12.53 -11.15 12.33
N VAL A 773 -12.30 -10.63 11.13
CA VAL A 773 -12.64 -11.25 9.84
C VAL A 773 -11.36 -11.44 9.02
N ASN A 774 -11.05 -12.69 8.69
CA ASN A 774 -9.93 -13.01 7.80
C ASN A 774 -10.39 -12.92 6.33
N HIS A 775 -9.93 -11.90 5.60
CA HIS A 775 -10.31 -11.71 4.21
C HIS A 775 -9.71 -12.76 3.26
N GLU A 776 -8.53 -13.30 3.62
CA GLU A 776 -7.84 -14.33 2.84
C GLU A 776 -8.58 -15.68 2.87
N SER A 777 -9.52 -15.86 3.81
CA SER A 777 -10.28 -17.11 3.94
C SER A 777 -11.10 -17.45 2.69
N ILE A 778 -11.49 -16.45 1.88
CA ILE A 778 -12.22 -16.65 0.62
C ILE A 778 -11.34 -17.37 -0.39
N GLU A 779 -10.13 -16.86 -0.64
CA GLU A 779 -9.16 -17.46 -1.58
C GLU A 779 -8.62 -18.80 -1.05
N GLN A 780 -8.39 -18.89 0.27
CA GLN A 780 -7.97 -20.14 0.91
C GLN A 780 -9.02 -21.23 0.76
N LEU A 781 -10.32 -20.91 0.90
CA LEU A 781 -11.40 -21.87 0.70
C LEU A 781 -11.37 -22.43 -0.72
N GLU A 782 -11.32 -21.56 -1.72
CA GLU A 782 -11.30 -21.97 -3.13
C GLU A 782 -10.11 -22.91 -3.43
N LEU A 783 -8.92 -22.59 -2.90
CA LEU A 783 -7.72 -23.39 -3.09
C LEU A 783 -7.81 -24.77 -2.41
N VAL A 784 -8.32 -24.83 -1.17
CA VAL A 784 -8.46 -26.09 -0.42
C VAL A 784 -9.57 -26.96 -0.99
N GLU A 785 -10.69 -26.36 -1.40
CA GLU A 785 -11.83 -27.06 -2.02
C GLU A 785 -11.44 -27.67 -3.36
N THR A 786 -10.74 -26.92 -4.23
CA THR A 786 -10.21 -27.45 -5.49
C THR A 786 -9.26 -28.63 -5.29
N ARG A 787 -8.41 -28.58 -4.25
CA ARG A 787 -7.53 -29.69 -3.90
C ARG A 787 -8.31 -30.90 -3.41
N TYR A 788 -9.28 -30.70 -2.53
CA TYR A 788 -10.13 -31.77 -2.01
C TYR A 788 -10.85 -32.49 -3.16
N ASP A 789 -11.51 -31.75 -4.04
CA ASP A 789 -12.26 -32.30 -5.17
C ASP A 789 -11.35 -33.15 -6.09
N ARG A 790 -10.14 -32.66 -6.35
CA ARG A 790 -9.14 -33.39 -7.13
C ARG A 790 -8.73 -34.70 -6.45
N TYR A 791 -8.41 -34.68 -5.17
CA TYR A 791 -8.02 -35.90 -4.46
C TYR A 791 -9.16 -36.91 -4.35
N VAL A 792 -10.40 -36.45 -4.24
CA VAL A 792 -11.58 -37.34 -4.28
C VAL A 792 -11.71 -38.00 -5.66
N ALA A 793 -11.52 -37.26 -6.75
CA ALA A 793 -11.51 -37.83 -8.09
C ALA A 793 -10.39 -38.86 -8.28
N ASP A 794 -9.15 -38.53 -7.87
CA ASP A 794 -8.00 -39.43 -7.95
C ASP A 794 -8.23 -40.73 -7.15
N ARG A 795 -8.92 -40.65 -5.98
CA ARG A 795 -9.30 -41.81 -5.18
C ARG A 795 -10.19 -42.76 -5.96
N ASP A 796 -11.22 -42.21 -6.59
CA ASP A 796 -12.26 -42.98 -7.27
C ASP A 796 -11.68 -43.70 -8.50
N GLU A 797 -10.83 -43.02 -9.28
CA GLU A 797 -10.09 -43.64 -10.39
C GLU A 797 -9.19 -44.78 -9.93
N LEU A 798 -8.42 -44.59 -8.84
CA LEU A 798 -7.56 -45.64 -8.29
C LEU A 798 -8.36 -46.83 -7.74
N GLN A 799 -9.54 -46.57 -7.16
CA GLN A 799 -10.43 -47.62 -6.67
C GLN A 799 -11.00 -48.46 -7.81
N GLU A 800 -11.37 -47.83 -8.92
CA GLU A 800 -11.79 -48.53 -10.14
C GLU A 800 -10.65 -49.39 -10.71
N ALA A 801 -9.44 -48.83 -10.80
CA ALA A 801 -8.25 -49.57 -11.27
C ALA A 801 -7.92 -50.78 -10.38
N TYR A 802 -8.05 -50.64 -9.06
CA TYR A 802 -7.86 -51.74 -8.11
C TYR A 802 -8.85 -52.89 -8.38
N ASN A 803 -10.13 -52.56 -8.58
CA ASN A 803 -11.17 -53.55 -8.85
C ASN A 803 -10.92 -54.31 -10.17
N LEU A 804 -10.50 -53.59 -11.23
CA LEU A 804 -10.15 -54.20 -12.52
C LEU A 804 -8.96 -55.16 -12.42
N LEU A 805 -7.92 -54.79 -11.67
CA LEU A 805 -6.75 -55.65 -11.46
C LEU A 805 -7.12 -56.94 -10.72
N MET A 806 -7.96 -56.85 -9.68
CA MET A 806 -8.47 -58.02 -8.97
C MET A 806 -9.24 -58.98 -9.87
N GLN A 807 -10.10 -58.45 -10.74
CA GLN A 807 -10.84 -59.26 -11.72
C GLN A 807 -9.90 -59.95 -12.70
N GLY A 808 -8.92 -59.23 -13.26
CA GLY A 808 -7.95 -59.80 -14.19
C GLY A 808 -7.08 -60.91 -13.57
N ILE A 809 -6.70 -60.78 -12.30
CA ILE A 809 -5.94 -61.82 -11.56
C ILE A 809 -6.78 -63.10 -11.42
N ALA A 810 -8.06 -62.97 -11.09
CA ALA A 810 -8.96 -64.13 -10.94
C ALA A 810 -9.15 -64.89 -12.27
N GLU A 811 -9.22 -64.17 -13.40
CA GLU A 811 -9.28 -64.79 -14.72
C GLU A 811 -8.00 -65.56 -15.08
N LEU A 812 -6.82 -65.00 -14.77
CA LEU A 812 -5.55 -65.67 -15.00
C LEU A 812 -5.44 -66.97 -14.20
N ASP A 813 -5.91 -66.99 -12.95
CA ASP A 813 -5.90 -68.19 -12.12
C ASP A 813 -6.74 -69.32 -12.70
N LYS A 814 -7.93 -68.99 -13.20
CA LYS A 814 -8.80 -69.97 -13.87
C LYS A 814 -8.12 -70.61 -15.09
N ILE A 815 -7.40 -69.81 -15.88
CA ILE A 815 -6.67 -70.29 -17.07
C ILE A 815 -5.53 -71.23 -16.65
N ILE A 816 -4.75 -70.86 -15.63
CA ILE A 816 -3.60 -71.65 -15.16
C ILE A 816 -4.06 -73.01 -14.64
N ILE A 817 -5.08 -73.04 -13.78
CA ILE A 817 -5.63 -74.29 -13.22
C ILE A 817 -6.05 -75.24 -14.33
N THR A 818 -6.87 -74.74 -15.28
CA THR A 818 -7.43 -75.56 -16.36
C THR A 818 -6.32 -76.19 -17.22
N ARG A 819 -5.31 -75.41 -17.61
CA ARG A 819 -4.21 -75.91 -18.46
C ARG A 819 -3.30 -76.90 -17.73
N MET A 820 -2.97 -76.64 -16.47
CA MET A 820 -2.14 -77.54 -15.66
C MET A 820 -2.80 -78.91 -15.48
N THR A 821 -4.09 -78.94 -15.14
CA THR A 821 -4.83 -80.19 -14.97
C THR A 821 -4.87 -81.00 -16.27
N ASN A 822 -5.12 -80.35 -17.40
CA ASN A 822 -5.17 -81.04 -18.69
C ASN A 822 -3.83 -81.69 -19.04
N VAL A 823 -2.70 -80.98 -18.87
CA VAL A 823 -1.38 -81.53 -19.22
C VAL A 823 -0.98 -82.70 -18.34
N VAL A 824 -1.25 -82.65 -17.03
CA VAL A 824 -0.95 -83.80 -16.15
C VAL A 824 -1.75 -85.04 -16.56
N ASN A 825 -3.00 -84.86 -16.96
CA ASN A 825 -3.84 -85.96 -17.47
C ASN A 825 -3.29 -86.51 -18.81
N ASP A 826 -2.99 -85.63 -19.77
CA ASP A 826 -2.45 -86.02 -21.09
C ASP A 826 -1.12 -86.78 -20.96
N VAL A 827 -0.25 -86.35 -20.03
CA VAL A 827 1.04 -87.01 -19.76
C VAL A 827 0.81 -88.40 -19.16
N ASN A 828 -0.12 -88.54 -18.21
CA ASN A 828 -0.44 -89.83 -17.60
C ASN A 828 -0.92 -90.88 -18.61
N ASP A 829 -1.73 -90.47 -19.60
CA ASP A 829 -2.22 -91.35 -20.66
C ASP A 829 -1.08 -91.97 -21.49
N GLN A 830 0.02 -91.23 -21.66
CA GLN A 830 1.17 -91.67 -22.44
C GLN A 830 2.27 -92.30 -21.57
N PHE A 831 2.43 -91.87 -20.33
CA PHE A 831 3.60 -92.18 -19.50
C PHE A 831 3.74 -93.68 -19.23
N SER A 832 2.65 -94.36 -18.88
CA SER A 832 2.67 -95.82 -18.66
C SER A 832 3.06 -96.60 -19.94
N ASN A 833 2.61 -96.14 -21.12
CA ASN A 833 2.93 -96.77 -22.41
C ASN A 833 4.40 -96.58 -22.78
N VAL A 834 4.91 -95.35 -22.66
CA VAL A 834 6.33 -95.03 -22.92
C VAL A 834 7.23 -95.80 -21.96
N PHE A 835 6.88 -95.82 -20.67
CA PHE A 835 7.62 -96.52 -19.64
C PHE A 835 7.76 -98.01 -19.93
N ARG A 836 6.68 -98.67 -20.34
CA ARG A 836 6.69 -100.09 -20.75
C ARG A 836 7.58 -100.35 -21.95
N SER A 837 7.58 -99.45 -22.94
CA SER A 837 8.42 -99.56 -24.14
C SER A 837 9.91 -99.46 -23.80
N MET A 838 10.27 -98.58 -22.86
CA MET A 838 11.67 -98.37 -22.45
C MET A 838 12.18 -99.49 -21.51
N PHE A 839 11.38 -99.91 -20.53
CA PHE A 839 11.76 -100.93 -19.52
C PHE A 839 11.45 -102.38 -19.93
N GLY A 840 10.69 -102.61 -21.01
CA GLY A 840 10.18 -103.94 -21.39
C GLY A 840 9.06 -104.47 -20.49
N GLY A 841 8.44 -103.62 -19.66
CA GLY A 841 7.36 -103.93 -18.72
C GLY A 841 7.18 -102.87 -17.62
N GLY A 842 6.21 -103.04 -16.71
CA GLY A 842 5.97 -102.13 -15.57
C GLY A 842 4.83 -101.11 -15.75
N SER A 843 4.73 -100.14 -14.85
CA SER A 843 3.75 -99.03 -14.89
C SER A 843 4.28 -97.77 -14.20
N ALA A 844 3.92 -96.59 -14.71
CA ALA A 844 4.22 -95.32 -14.08
C ALA A 844 3.09 -94.29 -14.27
N GLU A 845 2.92 -93.41 -13.29
CA GLU A 845 1.93 -92.31 -13.27
C GLU A 845 2.49 -91.08 -12.52
N VAL A 846 1.86 -89.91 -12.70
CA VAL A 846 2.17 -88.65 -12.02
C VAL A 846 0.89 -88.05 -11.40
N LYS A 847 0.99 -87.44 -10.21
CA LYS A 847 -0.16 -86.86 -9.50
C LYS A 847 0.22 -85.56 -8.80
N PHE A 848 -0.75 -84.66 -8.65
CA PHE A 848 -0.62 -83.51 -7.75
C PHE A 848 -0.56 -83.97 -6.30
N VAL A 849 0.30 -83.37 -5.48
CA VAL A 849 0.41 -83.65 -4.03
C VAL A 849 -0.89 -83.27 -3.32
N ASP A 850 -1.49 -82.15 -3.73
CA ASP A 850 -2.78 -81.63 -3.26
C ASP A 850 -3.65 -81.25 -4.49
N PRO A 851 -4.59 -82.13 -4.87
CA PRO A 851 -5.51 -81.87 -5.99
C PRO A 851 -6.43 -80.66 -5.79
N ASN A 852 -6.62 -80.17 -4.56
CA ASN A 852 -7.48 -79.01 -4.28
C ASN A 852 -6.77 -77.67 -4.48
N ASN A 853 -5.43 -77.65 -4.49
CA ASN A 853 -4.63 -76.45 -4.71
C ASN A 853 -3.70 -76.62 -5.93
N VAL A 854 -4.30 -76.71 -7.12
CA VAL A 854 -3.55 -76.86 -8.39
C VAL A 854 -2.62 -75.66 -8.67
N LEU A 855 -2.82 -74.50 -8.06
CA LEU A 855 -1.96 -73.32 -8.29
C LEU A 855 -0.61 -73.40 -7.57
N GLU A 856 -0.54 -74.09 -6.42
CA GLU A 856 0.67 -74.14 -5.61
C GLU A 856 1.17 -75.57 -5.34
N SER A 857 0.40 -76.60 -5.68
CA SER A 857 0.76 -78.00 -5.41
C SER A 857 1.88 -78.56 -6.30
N GLY A 858 2.86 -79.24 -5.70
CA GLY A 858 3.87 -80.03 -6.41
C GLY A 858 3.32 -81.26 -7.16
N ILE A 859 4.16 -81.89 -7.99
CA ILE A 859 3.82 -83.09 -8.78
C ILE A 859 4.76 -84.25 -8.44
N THR A 860 4.19 -85.35 -7.95
CA THR A 860 4.92 -86.57 -7.55
C THR A 860 4.91 -87.61 -8.69
N ILE A 861 6.03 -88.30 -8.89
CA ILE A 861 6.14 -89.44 -9.83
C ILE A 861 5.98 -90.76 -9.06
N TYR A 862 5.17 -91.67 -9.60
CA TYR A 862 5.08 -93.06 -9.16
C TYR A 862 5.54 -93.98 -10.30
N ALA A 863 6.56 -94.79 -10.09
CA ALA A 863 7.12 -95.67 -11.12
C ALA A 863 7.42 -97.07 -10.57
N GLN A 864 7.00 -98.11 -11.31
CA GLN A 864 7.16 -99.51 -10.96
C GLN A 864 7.76 -100.31 -12.13
N PRO A 865 9.08 -100.56 -12.13
CA PRO A 865 9.75 -101.42 -13.12
C PRO A 865 9.32 -102.90 -13.01
N PRO A 866 9.52 -103.72 -14.07
CA PRO A 866 9.15 -105.12 -14.06
C PRO A 866 9.93 -105.90 -12.99
N GLY A 867 9.23 -106.69 -12.17
CA GLY A 867 9.82 -107.55 -11.15
C GLY A 867 10.18 -106.88 -9.80
N LYS A 868 9.90 -105.58 -9.60
CA LYS A 868 10.13 -104.87 -8.33
C LYS A 868 8.88 -104.13 -7.85
N SER A 869 8.65 -104.09 -6.54
CA SER A 869 7.65 -103.22 -5.89
C SER A 869 8.38 -102.10 -5.15
N VAL A 870 8.55 -100.94 -5.79
CA VAL A 870 9.27 -99.81 -5.17
C VAL A 870 8.38 -98.58 -5.14
N LYS A 871 8.31 -97.93 -3.97
CA LYS A 871 7.50 -96.72 -3.72
C LYS A 871 8.32 -95.41 -3.68
N ASN A 872 9.65 -95.47 -3.71
CA ASN A 872 10.52 -94.29 -3.58
C ASN A 872 11.60 -94.26 -4.67
N LEU A 873 11.62 -93.18 -5.48
CA LEU A 873 12.55 -92.98 -6.59
C LEU A 873 14.03 -92.97 -6.19
N ARG A 874 14.34 -92.65 -4.93
CA ARG A 874 15.71 -92.56 -4.43
C ARG A 874 16.44 -93.92 -4.40
N LEU A 875 15.69 -95.03 -4.36
CA LEU A 875 16.22 -96.39 -4.19
C LEU A 875 16.60 -97.09 -5.52
N PHE A 876 16.36 -96.45 -6.67
CA PHE A 876 16.73 -96.99 -7.98
C PHE A 876 18.21 -96.78 -8.29
N SER A 877 18.79 -97.66 -9.13
CA SER A 877 20.14 -97.48 -9.65
C SER A 877 20.23 -96.26 -10.58
N GLY A 878 21.44 -95.72 -10.80
CA GLY A 878 21.63 -94.54 -11.66
C GLY A 878 21.07 -94.72 -13.09
N GLY A 879 21.22 -95.92 -13.67
CA GLY A 879 20.66 -96.26 -14.98
C GLY A 879 19.12 -96.37 -14.97
N GLU A 880 18.54 -96.96 -13.92
CA GLU A 880 17.07 -97.02 -13.77
C GLU A 880 16.46 -95.62 -13.58
N LYS A 881 17.06 -94.77 -12.73
CA LYS A 881 16.61 -93.37 -12.55
C LYS A 881 16.63 -92.58 -13.85
N ALA A 882 17.73 -92.70 -14.61
CA ALA A 882 17.86 -92.06 -15.91
C ALA A 882 16.75 -92.54 -16.87
N LEU A 883 16.43 -93.84 -16.87
CA LEU A 883 15.40 -94.40 -17.73
C LEU A 883 13.97 -93.99 -17.32
N ILE A 884 13.69 -93.82 -16.02
CA ILE A 884 12.41 -93.26 -15.52
C ILE A 884 12.25 -91.81 -16.00
N ALA A 885 13.29 -90.98 -15.83
CA ALA A 885 13.29 -89.59 -16.25
C ALA A 885 13.15 -89.44 -17.78
N ILE A 886 13.86 -90.25 -18.57
CA ILE A 886 13.74 -90.29 -20.04
C ILE A 886 12.32 -90.73 -20.45
N SER A 887 11.73 -91.70 -19.75
CA SER A 887 10.35 -92.15 -20.03
C SER A 887 9.33 -91.05 -19.75
N LEU A 888 9.51 -90.27 -18.67
CA LEU A 888 8.64 -89.15 -18.34
C LEU A 888 8.80 -88.02 -19.36
N LEU A 889 10.04 -87.70 -19.72
CA LEU A 889 10.35 -86.74 -20.78
C LEU A 889 9.64 -87.10 -22.08
N PHE A 890 9.78 -88.35 -22.54
CA PHE A 890 9.14 -88.80 -23.77
C PHE A 890 7.61 -88.82 -23.67
N ALA A 891 7.04 -89.11 -22.50
CA ALA A 891 5.61 -88.96 -22.26
C ALA A 891 5.14 -87.51 -22.39
N ILE A 892 5.91 -86.57 -21.85
CA ILE A 892 5.66 -85.13 -21.98
C ILE A 892 5.77 -84.70 -23.44
N LEU A 893 6.83 -85.10 -24.16
CA LEU A 893 7.00 -84.78 -25.58
C LEU A 893 5.91 -85.38 -26.47
N ARG A 894 5.32 -86.50 -26.08
CA ARG A 894 4.21 -87.13 -26.80
C ARG A 894 2.88 -86.44 -26.51
N ALA A 895 2.63 -86.04 -25.27
CA ALA A 895 1.45 -85.27 -24.89
C ALA A 895 1.50 -83.83 -25.44
N ARG A 896 2.69 -83.23 -25.44
CA ARG A 896 2.97 -81.85 -25.87
C ARG A 896 4.24 -81.83 -26.73
N PRO A 897 4.11 -81.99 -28.05
CA PRO A 897 5.26 -81.96 -28.96
C PRO A 897 5.97 -80.63 -28.91
N LEU A 898 7.29 -80.68 -28.76
CA LEU A 898 8.13 -79.49 -28.79
C LEU A 898 8.71 -79.28 -30.19
N PRO A 899 8.82 -78.02 -30.64
CA PRO A 899 9.41 -77.70 -31.94
C PRO A 899 10.85 -78.21 -32.12
N LEU A 900 11.64 -78.19 -31.03
CA LEU A 900 13.04 -78.56 -30.99
C LEU A 900 13.34 -79.21 -29.63
N CYS A 901 14.10 -80.31 -29.63
CA CYS A 901 14.62 -80.95 -28.44
C CYS A 901 16.10 -81.31 -28.64
N ILE A 902 16.95 -80.83 -27.73
CA ILE A 902 18.40 -81.01 -27.74
C ILE A 902 18.76 -81.97 -26.62
N LEU A 903 19.42 -83.07 -26.94
CA LEU A 903 19.79 -84.13 -26.01
C LEU A 903 21.32 -84.23 -25.98
N ASP A 904 21.94 -83.87 -24.85
CA ASP A 904 23.40 -83.88 -24.65
C ASP A 904 23.80 -85.05 -23.74
N GLU A 905 24.29 -86.13 -24.34
CA GLU A 905 24.75 -87.37 -23.69
C GLU A 905 23.75 -87.98 -22.69
N VAL A 906 22.45 -87.86 -22.98
CA VAL A 906 21.34 -88.30 -22.11
C VAL A 906 21.36 -89.81 -21.88
N GLU A 907 21.82 -90.58 -22.86
CA GLU A 907 21.88 -92.03 -22.85
C GLU A 907 23.19 -92.60 -22.26
N ALA A 908 24.11 -91.75 -21.77
CA ALA A 908 25.42 -92.17 -21.26
C ALA A 908 25.34 -93.17 -20.10
N ALA A 909 24.29 -93.08 -19.28
CA ALA A 909 24.06 -93.97 -18.14
C ALA A 909 23.27 -95.26 -18.50
N LEU A 910 22.91 -95.45 -19.77
CA LEU A 910 22.13 -96.60 -20.24
C LEU A 910 23.03 -97.73 -20.75
N ASP A 911 22.59 -98.97 -20.55
CA ASP A 911 23.19 -100.16 -21.16
C ASP A 911 22.91 -100.22 -22.69
N GLU A 912 23.63 -101.09 -23.40
CA GLU A 912 23.59 -101.12 -24.87
C GLU A 912 22.19 -101.45 -25.42
N ALA A 913 21.44 -102.32 -24.74
CA ALA A 913 20.07 -102.67 -25.12
C ALA A 913 19.10 -101.48 -24.97
N ASN A 914 19.18 -100.71 -23.88
CA ASN A 914 18.30 -99.55 -23.69
C ASN A 914 18.73 -98.34 -24.53
N VAL A 915 20.03 -98.20 -24.86
CA VAL A 915 20.50 -97.20 -25.85
C VAL A 915 19.83 -97.39 -27.21
N ILE A 916 19.69 -98.65 -27.64
CA ILE A 916 19.00 -98.97 -28.89
C ILE A 916 17.52 -98.59 -28.83
N ARG A 917 16.81 -98.95 -27.75
CA ARG A 917 15.38 -98.59 -27.56
C ARG A 917 15.16 -97.09 -27.50
N TYR A 918 16.05 -96.37 -26.81
CA TYR A 918 16.06 -94.91 -26.77
C TYR A 918 16.15 -94.31 -28.17
N ALA A 919 17.11 -94.78 -28.97
CA ALA A 919 17.31 -94.30 -30.34
C ALA A 919 16.13 -94.65 -31.28
N GLU A 920 15.52 -95.83 -31.10
CA GLU A 920 14.27 -96.20 -31.79
C GLU A 920 13.12 -95.26 -31.45
N TYR A 921 12.96 -94.93 -30.17
CA TYR A 921 11.90 -94.04 -29.70
C TYR A 921 12.07 -92.61 -30.23
N LEU A 922 13.30 -92.11 -30.35
CA LEU A 922 13.59 -90.82 -30.99
C LEU A 922 13.12 -90.79 -32.46
N GLN A 923 13.34 -91.89 -33.17
CA GLN A 923 12.91 -92.03 -34.56
C GLN A 923 11.38 -92.03 -34.70
N GLU A 924 10.64 -92.61 -33.74
CA GLU A 924 9.17 -92.55 -33.72
C GLU A 924 8.64 -91.11 -33.56
N LEU A 925 9.30 -90.30 -32.72
CA LEU A 925 8.88 -88.93 -32.40
C LEU A 925 9.30 -87.89 -33.45
N LYS A 926 10.15 -88.24 -34.42
CA LYS A 926 10.75 -87.30 -35.37
C LYS A 926 9.77 -86.53 -36.26
N LYS A 927 8.54 -87.05 -36.43
CA LYS A 927 7.52 -86.41 -37.26
C LYS A 927 7.03 -85.09 -36.67
N GLN A 928 7.01 -85.00 -35.34
CA GLN A 928 6.45 -83.86 -34.62
C GLN A 928 7.52 -83.01 -33.93
N THR A 929 8.63 -83.62 -33.50
CA THR A 929 9.72 -82.96 -32.80
C THR A 929 11.02 -83.09 -33.59
N GLN A 930 11.76 -81.99 -33.76
CA GLN A 930 13.12 -82.01 -34.28
C GLN A 930 14.09 -82.34 -33.14
N PHE A 931 14.97 -83.32 -33.33
CA PHE A 931 15.94 -83.73 -32.33
C PHE A 931 17.37 -83.38 -32.75
N LEU A 932 18.13 -82.79 -31.83
CA LEU A 932 19.57 -82.60 -31.95
C LEU A 932 20.26 -83.40 -30.84
N VAL A 933 20.90 -84.51 -31.21
CA VAL A 933 21.47 -85.49 -30.27
C VAL A 933 22.99 -85.39 -30.28
N ILE A 934 23.60 -85.09 -29.14
CA ILE A 934 25.05 -85.12 -28.95
C ILE A 934 25.39 -86.44 -28.27
N THR A 935 26.12 -87.31 -28.98
CA THR A 935 26.36 -88.68 -28.53
C THR A 935 27.76 -89.18 -28.92
N HIS A 936 28.29 -90.10 -28.10
CA HIS A 936 29.45 -90.92 -28.41
C HIS A 936 29.11 -92.43 -28.45
N ARG A 937 27.82 -92.81 -28.37
CA ARG A 937 27.33 -94.19 -28.31
C ARG A 937 26.96 -94.70 -29.71
N THR A 938 27.60 -95.78 -30.15
CA THR A 938 27.40 -96.39 -31.48
C THR A 938 25.95 -96.78 -31.74
N GLY A 939 25.25 -97.31 -30.73
CA GLY A 939 23.83 -97.69 -30.82
C GLY A 939 22.89 -96.52 -31.15
N THR A 940 23.22 -95.31 -30.70
CA THR A 940 22.49 -94.08 -31.05
C THR A 940 22.90 -93.60 -32.43
N MET A 941 24.20 -93.51 -32.72
CA MET A 941 24.73 -92.98 -33.98
C MET A 941 24.20 -93.68 -35.23
N THR A 942 24.03 -95.01 -35.16
CA THR A 942 23.56 -95.84 -36.28
C THR A 942 22.09 -95.59 -36.66
N ARG A 943 21.33 -94.83 -35.85
CA ARG A 943 19.90 -94.59 -36.03
C ARG A 943 19.57 -93.10 -36.17
N LEU A 944 20.55 -92.26 -36.54
CA LEU A 944 20.37 -90.83 -36.78
C LEU A 944 20.17 -90.55 -38.27
N ASP A 945 19.37 -89.53 -38.60
CA ASP A 945 19.07 -89.18 -40.00
C ASP A 945 20.28 -88.45 -40.66
N ALA A 946 20.98 -87.62 -39.89
CA ALA A 946 22.17 -86.87 -40.31
C ALA A 946 23.23 -86.87 -39.20
N LEU A 947 24.52 -86.91 -39.56
CA LEU A 947 25.65 -86.87 -38.61
C LEU A 947 26.55 -85.67 -38.91
N PHE A 948 26.84 -84.87 -37.88
CA PHE A 948 27.81 -83.80 -37.90
C PHE A 948 29.03 -84.21 -37.08
N GLY A 949 30.14 -84.48 -37.75
CA GLY A 949 31.41 -84.82 -37.13
C GLY A 949 32.16 -83.57 -36.67
N ALA A 950 32.40 -83.47 -35.37
CA ALA A 950 33.26 -82.46 -34.77
C ALA A 950 34.71 -82.94 -34.74
N THR A 951 35.60 -82.22 -35.42
CA THR A 951 37.04 -82.51 -35.42
C THR A 951 37.86 -81.27 -35.08
N MET A 952 39.04 -81.48 -34.50
CA MET A 952 40.02 -80.45 -34.20
C MET A 952 41.29 -80.71 -35.03
N GLN A 953 41.23 -80.39 -36.32
CA GLN A 953 42.40 -80.47 -37.21
C GLN A 953 43.50 -79.50 -36.74
N THR A 954 43.10 -78.30 -36.31
CA THR A 954 43.96 -77.32 -35.68
C THR A 954 43.78 -77.39 -34.16
N ARG A 955 44.87 -77.58 -33.41
CA ARG A 955 44.82 -77.80 -31.94
C ARG A 955 44.10 -76.62 -31.26
N GLY A 956 42.90 -76.88 -30.72
CA GLY A 956 42.07 -75.91 -30.00
C GLY A 956 41.00 -75.20 -30.84
N VAL A 957 40.88 -75.49 -32.15
CA VAL A 957 39.83 -74.96 -33.02
C VAL A 957 38.96 -76.10 -33.51
N THR A 958 37.66 -76.04 -33.22
CA THR A 958 36.68 -77.02 -33.70
C THR A 958 36.19 -76.66 -35.09
N SER A 959 36.17 -77.65 -35.97
CA SER A 959 35.53 -77.62 -37.28
C SER A 959 34.49 -78.74 -37.36
N PHE A 960 33.44 -78.54 -38.15
CA PHE A 960 32.40 -79.53 -38.38
C PHE A 960 32.41 -79.96 -39.83
N PHE A 961 32.17 -81.25 -40.06
CA PHE A 961 31.85 -81.81 -41.37
C PHE A 961 30.55 -82.59 -41.27
N SER A 962 29.72 -82.53 -42.31
CA SER A 962 28.45 -83.26 -42.37
C SER A 962 28.62 -84.56 -43.15
N VAL A 963 28.08 -85.65 -42.62
CA VAL A 963 27.95 -86.93 -43.31
C VAL A 963 26.48 -87.32 -43.27
N GLN A 964 25.86 -87.50 -44.44
CA GLN A 964 24.53 -88.09 -44.51
C GLN A 964 24.64 -89.60 -44.42
N HIS A 965 23.76 -90.26 -43.67
CA HIS A 965 23.81 -91.72 -43.49
C HIS A 965 23.77 -92.48 -44.84
N LYS A 966 23.06 -91.95 -45.85
CA LYS A 966 23.01 -92.48 -47.23
C LYS A 966 24.35 -92.43 -47.98
N ASP A 967 25.26 -91.55 -47.57
CA ASP A 967 26.59 -91.41 -48.19
C ASP A 967 27.66 -92.19 -47.42
N ALA A 968 27.51 -92.36 -46.10
CA ALA A 968 28.43 -93.14 -45.26
C ALA A 968 28.51 -94.63 -45.66
N GLU A 969 27.41 -95.24 -46.09
CA GLU A 969 27.40 -96.63 -46.59
C GLU A 969 28.24 -96.81 -47.87
N LYS A 970 28.43 -95.74 -48.66
CA LYS A 970 29.26 -95.77 -49.89
C LYS A 970 30.76 -95.71 -49.58
N TYR A 971 31.17 -95.01 -48.53
CA TYR A 971 32.59 -94.89 -48.13
C TYR A 971 33.16 -96.15 -47.45
N ILE A 972 32.30 -97.07 -46.99
CA ILE A 972 32.72 -98.35 -46.39
C ILE A 972 33.05 -99.40 -47.47
N GLN A 973 32.71 -99.16 -48.74
CA GLN A 973 32.91 -100.13 -49.84
C GLN A 973 34.12 -99.86 -50.75
N GLU A 974 34.97 -98.86 -50.49
CA GLU A 974 36.25 -98.67 -51.20
C GLU A 974 37.44 -98.95 -50.25
N PRO A 975 38.17 -100.09 -50.42
CA PRO A 975 39.45 -100.30 -49.77
C PRO A 975 40.56 -99.54 -50.51
N GLU A 976 41.49 -98.95 -49.75
CA GLU A 976 42.66 -98.19 -50.22
C GLU A 976 43.37 -98.79 -51.44
N THR A 977 43.62 -97.99 -52.48
CA THR A 977 44.86 -98.01 -53.29
C THR A 977 44.99 -96.70 -54.08
N ASN A 978 45.90 -95.80 -53.66
CA ASN A 978 46.28 -94.52 -54.28
C ASN A 978 45.20 -93.44 -54.50
#